data_AF-A0A350CJV4-F1
#
_entry.id   AF-A0A350CJV4-F1
#
_cell.length_a   1.000
_cell.length_b   1.000
_cell.length_c   1.000
_cell.angle_alpha   90.00
_cell.angle_beta   90.00
_cell.angle_gamma   90.00
#
_symmetry.space_group_name_H-M   'P 1'
#
loop_
_entity.id
_entity.type
_entity.pdbx_description
1 polymer ?
#
loop_
_entity_poly.entity_id
_entity_poly.type
_entity_poly.pdbx_seq_one_letter_code
_entity_poly.pdbx_strand_id
1 'polypeptide(L)'
;MRFWRECLCVVLCVSCSASGVTADELEAKVARWKKDYEARVLPIIRERCQQCHNAEKSEGELDLSKFATGDQAYEAADAWERVARRIRLNEMPPQGSPGLNDRQKGTFQKWVDTRPNQDLCSQLASEETQSWYRGYVMSRRLTQLEYRNAVRDLLGQSLPVGEEPPVDGAGGEGFDTVGDSLFTSTLHTEAYLLLADQLVDRALPAGRMEQWLSGAGEQSGGVLRGLLSESQWRLLDTAASADAAGVQSAVQQLIAGFARRAWRRPPTEEEVTRLQQLFAASLPRLSSVLESVRQPLKAVLVSPHFLFVVETEPDETGVLPLTGHQLATRLALFLWSSVPDEELLAAADAGVLADDRQYRQQIRRMLADSKSAGLGENFGLQWLGLRNFGGVVPDAEVYPQYSELLAGDLREEAVQFVSGVFRENRPLTDLLAADYVVVNGRLAQHYGLSLPADADWQRVVVADGRRGGAATLGAVLTAASYPRRTSPVLRGRWILDELLGTPVPPPPPGVPPLDQSVAESGSQTLRQRLELHRQKPECASCHDRMDPLGFGLENFDGIGRWRESDAGQSIDAAGRLPSGEQFAGPAELKAVLLGRKDDFLNHFSRKMLGFALGRELNKFDACVVETSVKKLQENGFQSQILIEEIACSYPFRNRYYKKSDPSPDPAGGRGSRLMQALQRFSEKAAEAQKKAAEEKAAAEKAARDQAAAEKAAEPAGSEK
;
A
#
# COMPACT_ATOMS: atom_id res chain seq x y z
N MET A 1 -42.07 0.46 -73.81
CA MET A 1 -42.97 -0.27 -72.89
C MET A 1 -42.24 -0.47 -71.59
N ARG A 2 -42.77 0.09 -70.47
CA ARG A 2 -42.67 -0.39 -69.07
C ARG A 2 -41.26 -0.54 -68.46
N PHE A 3 -40.95 -0.24 -67.21
CA PHE A 3 -41.61 0.43 -66.08
C PHE A 3 -40.47 0.79 -65.11
N TRP A 4 -40.63 1.89 -64.39
CA TRP A 4 -39.69 2.48 -63.44
C TRP A 4 -39.97 1.98 -62.01
N ARG A 5 -38.91 2.01 -61.17
CA ARG A 5 -38.89 2.23 -59.71
C ARG A 5 -39.58 1.21 -58.77
N GLU A 6 -38.78 0.64 -57.86
CA GLU A 6 -38.86 0.81 -56.40
C GLU A 6 -38.05 -0.31 -55.70
N CYS A 7 -37.05 0.05 -54.90
CA CYS A 7 -36.67 -0.69 -53.69
C CYS A 7 -35.69 0.16 -52.86
N LEU A 8 -36.21 0.63 -51.72
CA LEU A 8 -35.56 1.41 -50.68
C LEU A 8 -34.30 0.70 -50.14
N CYS A 9 -33.18 1.42 -50.10
CA CYS A 9 -32.11 1.18 -49.12
C CYS A 9 -32.57 1.73 -47.76
N VAL A 10 -33.04 0.86 -46.87
CA VAL A 10 -33.17 1.17 -45.44
C VAL A 10 -31.79 0.94 -44.81
N VAL A 11 -31.00 2.01 -44.71
CA VAL A 11 -29.87 2.07 -43.78
C VAL A 11 -30.46 2.34 -42.40
N LEU A 12 -30.67 1.28 -41.61
CA LEU A 12 -30.92 1.41 -40.18
C LEU A 12 -29.60 1.78 -39.50
N CYS A 13 -29.32 3.08 -39.41
CA CYS A 13 -28.42 3.63 -38.41
C CYS A 13 -29.04 3.35 -37.03
N VAL A 14 -28.62 2.24 -36.41
CA VAL A 14 -28.73 2.09 -34.96
C VAL A 14 -27.69 3.03 -34.35
N SER A 15 -28.06 4.30 -34.20
CA SER A 15 -27.35 5.22 -33.34
C SER A 15 -27.47 4.71 -31.91
N CYS A 16 -26.41 4.08 -31.43
CA CYS A 16 -26.22 3.81 -30.02
C CYS A 16 -26.02 5.17 -29.34
N SER A 17 -27.10 5.78 -28.88
CA SER A 17 -27.10 7.03 -28.11
C SER A 17 -26.52 6.76 -26.72
N ALA A 18 -25.20 6.64 -26.63
CA ALA A 18 -24.52 6.90 -25.38
C ALA A 18 -24.76 8.37 -25.04
N SER A 19 -25.50 8.62 -23.96
CA SER A 19 -25.83 9.96 -23.47
C SER A 19 -24.57 10.62 -22.88
N GLY A 20 -23.61 10.98 -23.73
CA GLY A 20 -22.47 11.81 -23.38
C GLY A 20 -22.88 13.28 -23.43
N VAL A 21 -22.62 14.00 -22.34
CA VAL A 21 -22.72 15.48 -22.31
C VAL A 21 -21.67 16.02 -23.27
N THR A 22 -22.04 16.95 -24.17
CA THR A 22 -21.05 17.54 -25.10
C THR A 22 -20.06 18.44 -24.35
N ALA A 23 -18.87 18.68 -24.90
CA ALA A 23 -17.89 19.59 -24.31
C ALA A 23 -18.50 20.99 -24.04
N ASP A 24 -19.27 21.51 -25.01
CA ASP A 24 -20.00 22.78 -24.90
C ASP A 24 -21.05 22.77 -23.76
N GLU A 25 -21.76 21.66 -23.56
CA GLU A 25 -22.72 21.51 -22.46
C GLU A 25 -22.02 21.45 -21.09
N LEU A 26 -20.85 20.82 -21.01
CA LEU A 26 -20.06 20.79 -19.79
C LEU A 26 -19.52 22.17 -19.44
N GLU A 27 -18.94 22.88 -20.41
CA GLU A 27 -18.47 24.26 -20.22
C GLU A 27 -19.59 25.19 -19.74
N ALA A 28 -20.78 25.10 -20.35
CA ALA A 28 -21.94 25.86 -19.93
C ALA A 28 -22.39 25.52 -18.49
N LYS A 29 -22.36 24.23 -18.12
CA LYS A 29 -22.66 23.80 -16.74
C LYS A 29 -21.63 24.31 -15.74
N VAL A 30 -20.34 24.28 -16.09
CA VAL A 30 -19.24 24.78 -15.23
C VAL A 30 -19.35 26.29 -15.05
N ALA A 31 -19.57 27.04 -16.12
CA ALA A 31 -19.76 28.50 -16.06
C ALA A 31 -20.95 28.86 -15.16
N ARG A 32 -22.07 28.12 -15.26
CA ARG A 32 -23.23 28.30 -14.40
C ARG A 32 -22.90 28.01 -12.93
N TRP A 33 -22.19 26.93 -12.65
CA TRP A 33 -21.79 26.55 -11.30
C TRP A 33 -20.90 27.60 -10.63
N LYS A 34 -19.93 28.14 -11.38
CA LYS A 34 -19.03 29.22 -10.93
C LYS A 34 -19.81 30.49 -10.60
N LYS A 35 -20.78 30.84 -11.44
CA LYS A 35 -21.67 32.00 -11.18
C LYS A 35 -22.57 31.78 -9.96
N ASP A 36 -23.08 30.55 -9.78
CA ASP A 36 -23.90 30.21 -8.62
C ASP A 36 -23.08 30.28 -7.31
N TYR A 37 -21.78 29.93 -7.34
CA TYR A 37 -20.87 30.13 -6.21
C TYR A 37 -20.83 31.60 -5.78
N GLU A 38 -20.48 32.48 -6.71
CA GLU A 38 -20.28 33.91 -6.43
C GLU A 38 -21.57 34.58 -5.97
N ALA A 39 -22.71 34.21 -6.57
CA ALA A 39 -24.00 34.83 -6.27
C ALA A 39 -24.65 34.32 -4.98
N ARG A 40 -24.44 33.05 -4.60
CA ARG A 40 -25.24 32.39 -3.55
C ARG A 40 -24.41 31.80 -2.41
N VAL A 41 -23.19 31.36 -2.67
CA VAL A 41 -22.37 30.62 -1.70
C VAL A 41 -21.32 31.51 -1.05
N LEU A 42 -20.63 32.33 -1.85
CA LEU A 42 -19.61 33.27 -1.38
C LEU A 42 -20.13 34.26 -0.30
N PRO A 43 -21.37 34.80 -0.38
CA PRO A 43 -21.92 35.63 0.70
C PRO A 43 -22.06 34.86 2.02
N ILE A 44 -22.47 33.58 1.97
CA ILE A 44 -22.61 32.73 3.16
C ILE A 44 -21.23 32.50 3.79
N ILE A 45 -20.23 32.20 2.97
CA ILE A 45 -18.84 31.98 3.43
C ILE A 45 -18.30 33.23 4.14
N ARG A 46 -18.47 34.41 3.53
CA ARG A 46 -18.02 35.69 4.12
C ARG A 46 -18.70 35.98 5.45
N GLU A 47 -20.02 35.76 5.53
CA GLU A 47 -20.80 36.08 6.72
C GLU A 47 -20.58 35.08 7.86
N ARG A 48 -20.47 33.78 7.54
CA ARG A 48 -20.59 32.68 8.52
C ARG A 48 -19.31 31.89 8.74
N CYS A 49 -18.36 31.91 7.80
CA CYS A 49 -17.16 31.08 7.88
C CYS A 49 -15.88 31.90 8.04
N GLN A 50 -15.77 33.04 7.36
CA GLN A 50 -14.56 33.88 7.38
C GLN A 50 -14.32 34.63 8.69
N GLN A 51 -15.23 34.53 9.67
CA GLN A 51 -14.96 35.03 11.03
C GLN A 51 -13.83 34.22 11.71
N CYS A 52 -13.70 32.94 11.33
CA CYS A 52 -12.72 31.99 11.87
C CYS A 52 -11.74 31.48 10.80
N HIS A 53 -12.21 31.28 9.56
CA HIS A 53 -11.42 30.69 8.46
C HIS A 53 -10.96 31.77 7.46
N ASN A 54 -10.00 32.59 7.89
CA ASN A 54 -9.40 33.65 7.07
C ASN A 54 -7.86 33.65 7.22
N ALA A 55 -7.18 34.53 6.49
CA ALA A 55 -5.72 34.64 6.49
C ALA A 55 -5.09 34.91 7.87
N GLU A 56 -5.83 35.51 8.82
CA GLU A 56 -5.34 35.85 10.16
C GLU A 56 -5.62 34.75 11.18
N LYS A 57 -6.84 34.18 11.17
CA LYS A 57 -7.32 33.24 12.20
C LYS A 57 -7.31 31.77 11.79
N SER A 58 -7.19 31.47 10.49
CA SER A 58 -6.94 30.15 9.87
C SER A 58 -7.25 28.91 10.74
N GLU A 59 -8.43 28.87 11.36
CA GLU A 59 -8.78 27.82 12.31
C GLU A 59 -8.82 26.47 11.58
N GLY A 60 -8.17 25.45 12.15
CA GLY A 60 -8.00 24.15 11.49
C GLY A 60 -7.21 24.21 10.17
N GLU A 61 -6.27 25.17 10.06
CA GLU A 61 -5.40 25.38 8.88
C GLU A 61 -6.16 25.69 7.58
N LEU A 62 -7.38 26.20 7.71
CA LEU A 62 -8.25 26.50 6.57
C LEU A 62 -8.43 28.02 6.40
N ASP A 63 -7.99 28.52 5.25
CA ASP A 63 -8.20 29.90 4.84
C ASP A 63 -9.17 29.97 3.64
N LEU A 64 -10.43 30.33 3.92
CA LEU A 64 -11.47 30.45 2.91
C LEU A 64 -11.44 31.80 2.18
N SER A 65 -10.60 32.74 2.59
CA SER A 65 -10.46 34.05 1.91
C SER A 65 -9.78 33.93 0.54
N LYS A 66 -9.04 32.83 0.32
CA LYS A 66 -8.36 32.51 -0.95
C LYS A 66 -9.32 32.16 -2.10
N PHE A 67 -10.58 31.87 -1.80
CA PHE A 67 -11.59 31.47 -2.80
C PHE A 67 -12.55 32.62 -3.09
N ALA A 68 -12.03 33.74 -3.56
CA ALA A 68 -12.81 34.94 -3.84
C ALA A 68 -13.65 34.85 -5.12
N THR A 69 -13.33 33.91 -6.03
CA THR A 69 -14.01 33.75 -7.33
C THR A 69 -14.50 32.32 -7.55
N GLY A 70 -15.43 32.15 -8.49
CA GLY A 70 -15.92 30.83 -8.91
C GLY A 70 -14.82 29.94 -9.50
N ASP A 71 -13.82 30.51 -10.18
CA ASP A 71 -12.68 29.76 -10.71
C ASP A 71 -11.82 29.18 -9.59
N GLN A 72 -11.47 29.99 -8.59
CA GLN A 72 -10.70 29.53 -7.43
C GLN A 72 -11.46 28.46 -6.65
N ALA A 73 -12.78 28.61 -6.53
CA ALA A 73 -13.62 27.59 -5.90
C ALA A 73 -13.69 26.29 -6.74
N TYR A 74 -13.75 26.41 -8.06
CA TYR A 74 -13.85 25.26 -8.96
C TYR A 74 -12.58 24.39 -8.97
N GLU A 75 -11.40 25.02 -8.90
CA GLU A 75 -10.12 24.30 -8.81
C GLU A 75 -9.89 23.65 -7.43
N ALA A 76 -10.52 24.18 -6.37
CA ALA A 76 -10.36 23.71 -5.00
C ALA A 76 -11.38 22.63 -4.59
N ALA A 77 -11.66 21.68 -5.48
CA ALA A 77 -12.64 20.60 -5.30
C ALA A 77 -12.54 19.91 -3.92
N ASP A 78 -11.36 19.39 -3.61
CA ASP A 78 -11.10 18.62 -2.40
C ASP A 78 -11.31 19.46 -1.13
N ALA A 79 -11.01 20.76 -1.19
CA ALA A 79 -11.27 21.67 -0.08
C ALA A 79 -12.77 21.81 0.16
N TRP A 80 -13.56 22.00 -0.90
CA TRP A 80 -15.01 22.18 -0.79
C TRP A 80 -15.75 20.90 -0.44
N GLU A 81 -15.31 19.74 -0.90
CA GLU A 81 -15.84 18.45 -0.45
C GLU A 81 -15.61 18.23 1.04
N ARG A 82 -14.41 18.54 1.55
CA ARG A 82 -14.13 18.49 2.99
C ARG A 82 -15.02 19.44 3.77
N VAL A 83 -15.19 20.68 3.32
CA VAL A 83 -16.07 21.67 3.97
C VAL A 83 -17.53 21.20 3.96
N ALA A 84 -18.03 20.73 2.82
CA ALA A 84 -19.40 20.22 2.69
C ALA A 84 -19.68 19.07 3.65
N ARG A 85 -18.72 18.14 3.75
CA ARG A 85 -18.80 17.00 4.66
C ARG A 85 -18.89 17.45 6.12
N ARG A 86 -18.06 18.40 6.56
CA ARG A 86 -18.10 18.93 7.93
C ARG A 86 -19.42 19.63 8.25
N ILE A 87 -19.99 20.37 7.29
CA ILE A 87 -21.30 21.01 7.44
C ILE A 87 -22.42 19.95 7.53
N ARG A 88 -22.37 18.93 6.67
CA ARG A 88 -23.35 17.83 6.64
C ARG A 88 -23.35 17.04 7.96
N LEU A 89 -22.17 16.81 8.53
CA LEU A 89 -21.98 16.13 9.81
C LEU A 89 -22.22 17.03 11.03
N ASN A 90 -22.70 18.28 10.83
CA ASN A 90 -22.87 19.29 11.88
C ASN A 90 -21.61 19.53 12.74
N GLU A 91 -20.42 19.22 12.21
CA GLU A 91 -19.14 19.52 12.87
C GLU A 91 -18.80 21.00 12.77
N MET A 92 -19.34 21.69 11.77
CA MET A 92 -19.14 23.11 11.54
C MET A 92 -20.47 23.80 11.22
N PRO A 93 -20.76 24.97 11.80
CA PRO A 93 -19.94 25.71 12.79
C PRO A 93 -19.94 25.06 14.19
N PRO A 94 -18.89 25.27 15.02
CA PRO A 94 -18.81 24.69 16.36
C PRO A 94 -19.90 25.27 17.29
N GLN A 95 -20.20 24.57 18.38
CA GLN A 95 -21.17 25.05 19.37
C GLN A 95 -20.82 26.45 19.87
N GLY A 96 -21.82 27.33 19.95
CA GLY A 96 -21.66 28.73 20.36
C GLY A 96 -21.27 29.70 19.25
N SER A 97 -20.97 29.23 18.03
CA SER A 97 -20.69 30.07 16.86
C SER A 97 -21.96 30.36 16.04
N PRO A 98 -21.97 31.40 15.17
CA PRO A 98 -23.12 31.71 14.32
C PRO A 98 -23.46 30.53 13.39
N GLY A 99 -24.53 29.80 13.69
CA GLY A 99 -24.95 28.63 12.92
C GLY A 99 -25.36 28.94 11.48
N LEU A 100 -25.30 27.93 10.63
CA LEU A 100 -25.95 27.90 9.32
C LEU A 100 -27.40 27.45 9.49
N ASN A 101 -28.35 28.20 8.92
CA ASN A 101 -29.75 27.73 8.86
C ASN A 101 -29.94 26.65 7.79
N ASP A 102 -31.05 25.91 7.84
CA ASP A 102 -31.30 24.78 6.93
C ASP A 102 -31.31 25.19 5.45
N ARG A 103 -31.76 26.42 5.14
CA ARG A 103 -31.73 26.96 3.78
C ARG A 103 -30.30 27.20 3.30
N GLN A 104 -29.43 27.75 4.16
CA GLN A 104 -28.02 27.95 3.85
C GLN A 104 -27.30 26.62 3.68
N LYS A 105 -27.53 25.66 4.58
CA LYS A 105 -27.00 24.29 4.47
C LYS A 105 -27.43 23.63 3.16
N GLY A 106 -28.73 23.66 2.85
CA GLY A 106 -29.25 23.10 1.60
C GLY A 106 -28.72 23.79 0.34
N THR A 107 -28.52 25.11 0.37
CA THR A 107 -27.93 25.87 -0.75
C THR A 107 -26.48 25.45 -0.98
N PHE A 108 -25.70 25.38 0.11
CA PHE A 108 -24.30 24.97 0.06
C PHE A 108 -24.16 23.52 -0.42
N GLN A 109 -24.92 22.61 0.18
CA GLN A 109 -24.89 21.19 -0.15
C GLN A 109 -25.25 20.95 -1.62
N LYS A 110 -26.34 21.55 -2.09
CA LYS A 110 -26.76 21.46 -3.49
C LYS A 110 -25.71 22.02 -4.44
N TRP A 111 -25.05 23.13 -4.08
CA TRP A 111 -24.00 23.69 -4.91
C TRP A 111 -22.84 22.70 -5.06
N VAL A 112 -22.34 22.13 -3.97
CA VAL A 112 -21.26 21.11 -4.04
C VAL A 112 -21.71 19.88 -4.84
N ASP A 113 -22.90 19.35 -4.57
CA ASP A 113 -23.41 18.12 -5.23
C ASP A 113 -23.71 18.32 -6.72
N THR A 114 -23.93 19.56 -7.17
CA THR A 114 -24.19 19.88 -8.58
C THR A 114 -22.95 20.33 -9.34
N ARG A 115 -21.77 20.26 -8.72
CA ARG A 115 -20.50 20.53 -9.40
C ARG A 115 -20.38 19.61 -10.60
N PRO A 116 -20.26 20.16 -11.82
CA PRO A 116 -20.01 19.33 -12.98
C PRO A 116 -18.63 18.72 -12.84
N ASN A 117 -18.58 17.39 -12.77
CA ASN A 117 -17.33 16.65 -12.85
C ASN A 117 -16.76 16.90 -14.24
N GLN A 118 -15.50 17.34 -14.28
CA GLN A 118 -14.77 17.29 -15.53
C GLN A 118 -14.61 15.80 -15.83
N ASP A 119 -15.21 15.32 -16.92
CA ASP A 119 -14.98 13.95 -17.41
C ASP A 119 -13.55 13.87 -17.97
N LEU A 120 -12.58 13.96 -17.05
CA LEU A 120 -11.16 13.85 -17.33
C LEU A 120 -10.72 12.39 -17.38
N CYS A 121 -11.64 11.45 -17.12
CA CYS A 121 -11.39 10.01 -17.16
C CYS A 121 -10.85 9.54 -18.51
N SER A 122 -11.17 10.28 -19.58
CA SER A 122 -10.69 10.06 -20.94
C SER A 122 -9.82 11.21 -21.48
N GLN A 123 -9.75 12.35 -20.79
CA GLN A 123 -8.96 13.51 -21.24
C GLN A 123 -7.54 13.40 -20.71
N LEU A 124 -6.70 12.87 -21.59
CA LEU A 124 -5.28 12.70 -21.42
C LEU A 124 -4.52 14.00 -21.18
N ALA A 125 -3.33 13.86 -20.61
CA ALA A 125 -2.33 14.90 -20.52
C ALA A 125 -2.19 15.65 -21.86
N SER A 126 -2.62 16.90 -21.91
CA SER A 126 -2.15 17.88 -22.88
C SER A 126 -0.70 18.29 -22.58
N GLU A 127 -0.04 18.99 -23.51
CA GLU A 127 1.28 19.58 -23.26
C GLU A 127 1.29 20.46 -21.99
N GLU A 128 0.15 21.06 -21.63
CA GLU A 128 -0.04 21.89 -20.43
C GLU A 128 -0.24 21.08 -19.13
N THR A 129 -0.58 19.79 -19.22
CA THR A 129 -0.78 18.89 -18.08
C THR A 129 0.32 17.82 -17.95
N GLN A 130 1.39 17.93 -18.76
CA GLN A 130 2.60 17.08 -18.77
C GLN A 130 3.27 16.92 -17.40
N SER A 131 3.26 17.95 -16.54
CA SER A 131 3.87 17.87 -15.21
C SER A 131 3.07 17.02 -14.20
N TRP A 132 1.83 16.66 -14.55
CA TRP A 132 0.84 16.08 -13.65
C TRP A 132 0.47 14.62 -13.99
N TYR A 133 0.78 14.15 -15.20
CA TYR A 133 0.92 12.72 -15.48
C TYR A 133 2.24 12.20 -14.93
N ARG A 134 2.42 12.37 -13.62
CA ARG A 134 3.29 11.54 -12.79
C ARG A 134 2.72 10.11 -12.68
N GLY A 135 2.38 9.52 -13.83
CA GLY A 135 2.61 8.10 -14.08
C GLY A 135 4.10 7.79 -14.20
N TYR A 136 4.98 8.67 -13.70
CA TYR A 136 6.23 8.25 -13.08
C TYR A 136 5.88 7.36 -11.89
N VAL A 137 5.56 6.10 -12.18
CA VAL A 137 6.16 5.08 -11.33
C VAL A 137 7.60 5.07 -11.79
N MET A 138 8.45 5.88 -11.12
CA MET A 138 9.88 5.59 -11.09
C MET A 138 9.99 4.09 -10.93
N SER A 139 10.76 3.39 -11.78
CA SER A 139 10.95 1.94 -11.67
C SER A 139 11.07 1.60 -10.19
N ARG A 140 10.03 1.00 -9.62
CA ARG A 140 9.96 0.84 -8.17
C ARG A 140 10.52 -0.51 -7.83
N ARG A 141 11.20 -0.60 -6.70
CA ARG A 141 11.62 -1.90 -6.19
C ARG A 141 10.38 -2.74 -5.84
N LEU A 142 10.49 -4.05 -5.89
CA LEU A 142 9.56 -4.92 -5.18
C LEU A 142 9.63 -4.59 -3.69
N THR A 143 8.49 -4.48 -3.01
CA THR A 143 8.50 -4.33 -1.54
C THR A 143 9.11 -5.59 -0.90
N GLN A 144 9.50 -5.51 0.38
CA GLN A 144 10.03 -6.65 1.13
C GLN A 144 9.07 -7.85 1.05
N LEU A 145 7.76 -7.59 1.16
CA LEU A 145 6.70 -8.59 1.04
C LEU A 145 6.58 -9.15 -0.38
N GLU A 146 6.57 -8.29 -1.40
CA GLU A 146 6.52 -8.73 -2.81
C GLU A 146 7.75 -9.57 -3.19
N TYR A 147 8.95 -9.18 -2.73
CA TYR A 147 10.18 -9.95 -2.93
C TYR A 147 10.10 -11.32 -2.27
N ARG A 148 9.68 -11.37 -0.99
CA ARG A 148 9.48 -12.63 -0.24
C ARG A 148 8.53 -13.57 -0.98
N ASN A 149 7.39 -13.08 -1.43
CA ASN A 149 6.38 -13.88 -2.12
C ASN A 149 6.85 -14.32 -3.52
N ALA A 150 7.51 -13.42 -4.27
CA ALA A 150 8.08 -13.73 -5.57
C ALA A 150 9.13 -14.84 -5.47
N VAL A 151 10.05 -14.75 -4.50
CA VAL A 151 11.06 -15.79 -4.22
C VAL A 151 10.39 -17.11 -3.84
N ARG A 152 9.40 -17.08 -2.95
CA ARG A 152 8.64 -18.27 -2.55
C ARG A 152 8.00 -18.95 -3.74
N ASP A 153 7.36 -18.18 -4.62
CA ASP A 153 6.68 -18.73 -5.78
C ASP A 153 7.68 -19.27 -6.82
N LEU A 154 8.83 -18.60 -7.00
CA LEU A 154 9.87 -19.03 -7.94
C LEU A 154 10.63 -20.27 -7.48
N LEU A 155 11.05 -20.30 -6.21
CA LEU A 155 11.98 -21.30 -5.67
C LEU A 155 11.32 -22.31 -4.72
N GLY A 156 10.09 -22.07 -4.28
CA GLY A 156 9.38 -22.92 -3.33
C GLY A 156 9.78 -22.70 -1.86
N GLN A 157 10.40 -21.56 -1.55
CA GLN A 157 11.03 -21.32 -0.25
C GLN A 157 10.71 -19.94 0.30
N SER A 158 10.36 -19.89 1.58
CA SER A 158 10.27 -18.64 2.33
C SER A 158 11.66 -18.08 2.63
N LEU A 159 11.74 -16.76 2.85
CA LEU A 159 12.97 -16.13 3.30
C LEU A 159 13.36 -16.64 4.71
N PRO A 160 14.66 -16.77 5.01
CA PRO A 160 15.12 -16.99 6.37
C PRO A 160 14.71 -15.81 7.28
N VAL A 161 14.23 -16.13 8.48
CA VAL A 161 13.85 -15.12 9.48
C VAL A 161 15.07 -14.31 9.91
N GLY A 162 14.96 -12.98 9.89
CA GLY A 162 16.02 -12.06 10.31
C GLY A 162 17.03 -11.72 9.21
N GLU A 163 16.89 -12.32 8.02
CA GLU A 163 17.72 -12.02 6.85
C GLU A 163 16.93 -11.29 5.75
N GLU A 164 15.72 -10.81 6.07
CA GLU A 164 14.92 -10.07 5.12
C GLU A 164 15.58 -8.74 4.73
N PRO A 165 15.36 -8.25 3.48
CA PRO A 165 15.75 -6.91 3.11
C PRO A 165 15.16 -5.86 4.07
N PRO A 166 15.75 -4.68 4.23
CA PRO A 166 15.20 -3.65 5.12
C PRO A 166 13.72 -3.34 4.84
N VAL A 167 12.98 -2.97 5.90
CA VAL A 167 11.54 -2.63 5.83
C VAL A 167 11.33 -1.34 5.04
N ASP A 168 10.27 -1.33 4.24
CA ASP A 168 9.92 -0.21 3.35
C ASP A 168 9.23 0.96 4.08
N GLY A 169 9.51 2.18 3.62
CA GLY A 169 8.74 3.36 4.00
C GLY A 169 7.40 3.40 3.28
N ALA A 170 6.34 3.81 3.97
CA ALA A 170 5.04 4.07 3.35
C ALA A 170 4.97 5.51 2.79
N GLY A 171 4.23 5.70 1.70
CA GLY A 171 4.01 7.01 1.08
C GLY A 171 2.59 7.18 0.52
N GLY A 172 2.30 8.35 -0.04
CA GLY A 172 1.02 8.65 -0.70
C GLY A 172 -0.20 8.36 0.17
N GLU A 173 -1.06 7.44 -0.28
CA GLU A 173 -2.27 7.01 0.44
C GLU A 173 -1.98 6.10 1.66
N GLY A 174 -0.71 5.92 2.06
CA GLY A 174 -0.30 5.18 3.26
C GLY A 174 0.24 3.78 3.00
N PHE A 175 0.77 3.51 1.80
CA PHE A 175 1.25 2.19 1.39
C PHE A 175 2.72 2.21 1.03
N ASP A 176 3.41 1.09 1.27
CA ASP A 176 4.81 0.87 0.87
C ASP A 176 5.00 0.56 -0.61
N THR A 177 3.92 0.32 -1.36
CA THR A 177 3.98 0.13 -2.82
C THR A 177 4.24 1.44 -3.58
N VAL A 178 4.30 2.58 -2.88
CA VAL A 178 4.53 3.90 -3.47
C VAL A 178 5.97 4.04 -3.95
N GLY A 179 6.16 4.19 -5.26
CA GLY A 179 7.49 4.23 -5.88
C GLY A 179 8.42 5.30 -5.31
N ASP A 180 7.87 6.45 -4.90
CA ASP A 180 8.63 7.59 -4.38
C ASP A 180 9.25 7.35 -2.99
N SER A 181 8.81 6.32 -2.25
CA SER A 181 9.37 5.94 -0.94
C SER A 181 10.32 4.73 -1.00
N LEU A 182 10.43 4.06 -2.15
CA LEU A 182 11.16 2.80 -2.32
C LEU A 182 12.62 2.99 -2.76
N PHE A 183 13.39 3.71 -1.93
CA PHE A 183 14.82 3.90 -2.17
C PHE A 183 15.61 2.60 -1.98
N THR A 184 16.67 2.41 -2.77
CA THR A 184 17.59 1.28 -2.62
C THR A 184 18.86 1.74 -1.89
N SER A 185 19.03 1.26 -0.66
CA SER A 185 20.26 1.50 0.12
C SER A 185 21.27 0.36 -0.07
N THR A 186 22.53 0.58 0.36
CA THR A 186 23.58 -0.46 0.33
C THR A 186 23.16 -1.74 1.06
N LEU A 187 22.45 -1.62 2.19
CA LEU A 187 21.92 -2.75 2.96
C LEU A 187 20.96 -3.62 2.15
N HIS A 188 20.17 -3.01 1.25
CA HIS A 188 19.30 -3.78 0.36
C HIS A 188 20.12 -4.62 -0.62
N THR A 189 21.15 -4.02 -1.24
CA THR A 189 22.00 -4.71 -2.21
C THR A 189 22.75 -5.88 -1.57
N GLU A 190 23.29 -5.68 -0.36
CA GLU A 190 23.95 -6.75 0.41
C GLU A 190 22.97 -7.89 0.72
N ALA A 191 21.77 -7.56 1.21
CA ALA A 191 20.73 -8.54 1.48
C ALA A 191 20.33 -9.31 0.22
N TYR A 192 20.14 -8.65 -0.92
CA TYR A 192 19.77 -9.34 -2.17
C TYR A 192 20.85 -10.29 -2.69
N LEU A 193 22.12 -9.90 -2.59
CA LEU A 193 23.24 -10.76 -2.99
C LEU A 193 23.33 -12.00 -2.08
N LEU A 194 23.23 -11.80 -0.76
CA LEU A 194 23.25 -12.88 0.23
C LEU A 194 22.06 -13.84 0.03
N LEU A 195 20.85 -13.29 -0.09
CA LEU A 195 19.63 -14.07 -0.26
C LEU A 195 19.65 -14.84 -1.58
N ALA A 196 20.05 -14.22 -2.69
CA ALA A 196 20.16 -14.92 -3.97
C ALA A 196 21.11 -16.12 -3.87
N ASP A 197 22.25 -15.97 -3.18
CA ASP A 197 23.21 -17.05 -2.96
C ASP A 197 22.58 -18.21 -2.18
N GLN A 198 22.07 -17.93 -0.98
CA GLN A 198 21.52 -18.93 -0.08
C GLN A 198 20.27 -19.62 -0.63
N LEU A 199 19.34 -18.87 -1.21
CA LEU A 199 18.05 -19.39 -1.65
C LEU A 199 18.22 -20.31 -2.85
N VAL A 200 19.08 -19.96 -3.81
CA VAL A 200 19.35 -20.81 -4.98
C VAL A 200 20.12 -22.05 -4.58
N ASP A 201 21.09 -21.95 -3.67
CA ASP A 201 21.84 -23.12 -3.17
C ASP A 201 20.94 -24.08 -2.40
N ARG A 202 20.00 -23.55 -1.59
CA ARG A 202 18.98 -24.36 -0.91
C ARG A 202 17.96 -24.94 -1.88
N ALA A 203 17.58 -24.21 -2.93
CA ALA A 203 16.62 -24.66 -3.94
C ALA A 203 17.14 -25.82 -4.79
N LEU A 204 18.45 -25.84 -5.04
CA LEU A 204 19.11 -26.81 -5.91
C LEU A 204 20.29 -27.47 -5.19
N PRO A 205 20.05 -28.34 -4.19
CA PRO A 205 21.12 -28.94 -3.38
C PRO A 205 21.95 -29.93 -4.23
N ALA A 206 23.26 -29.67 -4.34
CA ALA A 206 24.17 -30.53 -5.10
C ALA A 206 24.35 -31.89 -4.41
N GLY A 207 24.40 -32.97 -5.19
CA GLY A 207 24.61 -34.32 -4.68
C GLY A 207 23.42 -34.90 -3.91
N ARG A 208 22.26 -34.22 -3.91
CA ARG A 208 21.00 -34.69 -3.31
C ARG A 208 19.81 -34.62 -4.28
N MET A 209 20.07 -34.59 -5.60
CA MET A 209 19.02 -34.44 -6.62
C MET A 209 17.98 -35.55 -6.55
N GLU A 210 18.38 -36.79 -6.28
CA GLU A 210 17.45 -37.92 -6.17
C GLU A 210 16.47 -37.74 -4.99
N GLN A 211 16.97 -37.29 -3.83
CA GLN A 211 16.13 -36.94 -2.69
C GLN A 211 15.21 -35.77 -3.02
N TRP A 212 15.74 -34.72 -3.67
CA TRP A 212 14.97 -33.54 -4.07
C TRP A 212 13.84 -33.86 -5.07
N LEU A 213 14.12 -34.71 -6.07
CA LEU A 213 13.12 -35.17 -7.05
C LEU A 213 12.07 -36.09 -6.43
N SER A 214 12.43 -36.91 -5.44
CA SER A 214 11.48 -37.79 -4.74
C SER A 214 10.44 -37.04 -3.90
N GLY A 215 10.63 -35.74 -3.66
CA GLY A 215 9.74 -34.94 -2.80
C GLY A 215 9.86 -35.29 -1.31
N ALA A 216 10.90 -36.04 -0.91
CA ALA A 216 11.19 -36.35 0.48
C ALA A 216 11.79 -35.11 1.19
N GLY A 217 10.94 -34.13 1.47
CA GLY A 217 11.22 -32.89 2.18
C GLY A 217 10.10 -31.86 1.98
N GLU A 218 9.88 -30.97 2.95
CA GLU A 218 8.84 -29.91 2.96
C GLU A 218 8.92 -28.86 1.82
N GLN A 219 9.81 -29.04 0.85
CA GLN A 219 10.10 -28.04 -0.17
C GLN A 219 9.68 -28.52 -1.56
N SER A 220 8.42 -28.26 -1.91
CA SER A 220 8.00 -28.23 -3.32
C SER A 220 8.79 -27.12 -3.99
N GLY A 221 9.80 -27.43 -4.81
CA GLY A 221 10.76 -26.47 -5.43
C GLY A 221 10.18 -25.42 -6.39
N GLY A 222 9.04 -24.81 -6.04
CA GLY A 222 8.37 -23.71 -6.70
C GLY A 222 8.11 -23.97 -8.18
N VAL A 223 8.07 -22.87 -8.92
CA VAL A 223 8.10 -22.87 -10.38
C VAL A 223 9.37 -23.54 -10.91
N LEU A 224 10.52 -23.35 -10.24
CA LEU A 224 11.82 -23.86 -10.67
C LEU A 224 11.78 -25.37 -10.97
N ARG A 225 11.24 -26.19 -10.06
CA ARG A 225 11.16 -27.65 -10.24
C ARG A 225 10.39 -28.06 -11.49
N GLY A 226 9.34 -27.32 -11.84
CA GLY A 226 8.48 -27.60 -12.99
C GLY A 226 9.04 -27.15 -14.35
N LEU A 227 10.18 -26.44 -14.38
CA LEU A 227 10.76 -25.94 -15.63
C LEU A 227 11.42 -27.02 -16.49
N LEU A 228 11.81 -28.14 -15.87
CA LEU A 228 12.46 -29.27 -16.53
C LEU A 228 11.78 -30.58 -16.14
N SER A 229 11.86 -31.57 -17.03
CA SER A 229 11.50 -32.96 -16.72
C SER A 229 12.50 -33.58 -15.72
N GLU A 230 12.09 -34.64 -15.02
CA GLU A 230 13.01 -35.35 -14.11
C GLU A 230 14.27 -35.87 -14.82
N SER A 231 14.15 -36.32 -16.07
CA SER A 231 15.30 -36.78 -16.87
C SER A 231 16.29 -35.66 -17.15
N GLN A 232 15.78 -34.44 -17.41
CA GLN A 232 16.63 -33.26 -17.59
C GLN A 232 17.29 -32.85 -16.28
N TRP A 233 16.58 -32.89 -15.14
CA TRP A 233 17.19 -32.64 -13.83
C TRP A 233 18.28 -33.65 -13.48
N ARG A 234 18.05 -34.95 -13.73
CA ARG A 234 19.07 -36.00 -13.55
C ARG A 234 20.28 -35.77 -14.46
N LEU A 235 20.07 -35.31 -15.69
CA LEU A 235 21.16 -34.97 -16.61
C LEU A 235 22.07 -33.87 -16.04
N LEU A 236 21.49 -32.83 -15.41
CA LEU A 236 22.24 -31.71 -14.82
C LEU A 236 23.00 -32.08 -13.54
N ASP A 237 22.63 -33.15 -12.82
CA ASP A 237 23.30 -33.60 -11.59
C ASP A 237 24.55 -34.47 -11.86
N THR A 238 24.77 -34.90 -13.11
CA THR A 238 25.93 -35.74 -13.45
C THR A 238 27.22 -34.92 -13.60
N ALA A 239 28.33 -35.44 -13.04
CA ALA A 239 29.63 -34.74 -12.99
C ALA A 239 30.33 -34.56 -14.35
N ALA A 240 29.84 -35.18 -15.42
CA ALA A 240 30.26 -34.97 -16.80
C ALA A 240 29.30 -35.75 -17.71
N SER A 241 28.40 -35.08 -18.43
CA SER A 241 27.51 -35.79 -19.36
C SER A 241 28.26 -36.15 -20.65
N ALA A 242 28.15 -37.40 -21.10
CA ALA A 242 28.46 -37.79 -22.48
C ALA A 242 27.55 -37.09 -23.53
N ASP A 243 26.47 -36.45 -23.09
CA ASP A 243 25.50 -35.70 -23.90
C ASP A 243 25.57 -34.19 -23.62
N ALA A 244 26.62 -33.56 -24.12
CA ALA A 244 26.83 -32.11 -23.98
C ALA A 244 25.69 -31.29 -24.61
N ALA A 245 25.07 -31.79 -25.69
CA ALA A 245 23.96 -31.12 -26.36
C ALA A 245 22.68 -31.12 -25.50
N GLY A 246 22.37 -32.27 -24.88
CA GLY A 246 21.26 -32.39 -23.93
C GLY A 246 21.43 -31.49 -22.71
N VAL A 247 22.63 -31.41 -22.14
CA VAL A 247 22.93 -30.48 -21.03
C VAL A 247 22.72 -29.04 -21.47
N GLN A 248 23.29 -28.64 -22.61
CA GLN A 248 23.15 -27.27 -23.11
C GLN A 248 21.68 -26.90 -23.35
N SER A 249 20.89 -27.80 -23.93
CA SER A 249 19.45 -27.60 -24.13
C SER A 249 18.69 -27.47 -22.81
N ALA A 250 18.95 -28.35 -21.84
CA ALA A 250 18.33 -28.28 -20.51
C ALA A 250 18.69 -26.99 -19.77
N VAL A 251 19.95 -26.56 -19.83
CA VAL A 251 20.41 -25.29 -19.25
C VAL A 251 19.74 -24.09 -19.91
N GLN A 252 19.63 -24.08 -21.25
CA GLN A 252 18.94 -23.02 -21.97
C GLN A 252 17.46 -22.93 -21.58
N GLN A 253 16.76 -24.07 -21.56
CA GLN A 253 15.35 -24.14 -21.17
C GLN A 253 15.15 -23.64 -19.73
N LEU A 254 16.00 -24.08 -18.80
CA LEU A 254 15.94 -23.67 -17.40
C LEU A 254 16.18 -22.17 -17.23
N ILE A 255 17.25 -21.63 -17.83
CA ILE A 255 17.59 -20.21 -17.74
C ILE A 255 16.48 -19.36 -18.34
N ALA A 256 16.02 -19.69 -19.55
CA ALA A 256 14.98 -18.93 -20.23
C ALA A 256 13.65 -19.00 -19.47
N GLY A 257 13.25 -20.18 -19.01
CA GLY A 257 12.02 -20.37 -18.23
C GLY A 257 12.07 -19.64 -16.88
N PHE A 258 13.19 -19.72 -16.16
CA PHE A 258 13.33 -19.05 -14.87
C PHE A 258 13.37 -17.53 -15.02
N ALA A 259 14.16 -17.01 -15.98
CA ALA A 259 14.23 -15.59 -16.28
C ALA A 259 12.86 -15.05 -16.73
N ARG A 260 12.13 -15.80 -17.57
CA ARG A 260 10.77 -15.42 -17.99
C ARG A 260 9.82 -15.20 -16.82
N ARG A 261 9.85 -16.11 -15.84
CA ARG A 261 8.99 -16.04 -14.66
C ARG A 261 9.43 -14.95 -13.68
N ALA A 262 10.73 -14.85 -13.42
CA ALA A 262 11.30 -13.85 -12.53
C ALA A 262 11.15 -12.42 -13.07
N TRP A 263 11.44 -12.21 -14.35
CA TRP A 263 11.37 -10.89 -14.99
C TRP A 263 9.99 -10.56 -15.56
N ARG A 264 9.04 -11.50 -15.45
CA ARG A 264 7.61 -11.32 -15.74
C ARG A 264 7.33 -10.98 -17.22
N ARG A 265 8.26 -11.33 -18.10
CA ARG A 265 8.19 -11.18 -19.56
C ARG A 265 9.13 -12.18 -20.24
N PRO A 266 8.95 -12.46 -21.54
CA PRO A 266 9.95 -13.18 -22.31
C PRO A 266 11.33 -12.47 -22.23
N PRO A 267 12.41 -13.17 -21.84
CA PRO A 267 13.76 -12.64 -21.95
C PRO A 267 14.15 -12.56 -23.43
N THR A 268 14.98 -11.58 -23.79
CA THR A 268 15.52 -11.49 -25.15
C THR A 268 16.59 -12.56 -25.39
N GLU A 269 16.88 -12.86 -26.66
CA GLU A 269 17.95 -13.81 -27.01
C GLU A 269 19.32 -13.37 -26.46
N GLU A 270 19.60 -12.06 -26.46
CA GLU A 270 20.84 -11.49 -25.91
C GLU A 270 20.91 -11.69 -24.39
N GLU A 271 19.80 -11.46 -23.67
CA GLU A 271 19.73 -11.67 -22.22
C GLU A 271 19.97 -13.13 -21.85
N VAL A 272 19.33 -14.07 -22.57
CA VAL A 272 19.55 -15.51 -22.37
C VAL A 272 20.99 -15.88 -22.69
N THR A 273 21.55 -15.37 -23.79
CA THR A 273 22.95 -15.61 -24.18
C THR A 273 23.93 -15.15 -23.10
N ARG A 274 23.71 -13.98 -22.51
CA ARG A 274 24.55 -13.45 -21.42
C ARG A 274 24.51 -14.34 -20.18
N LEU A 275 23.34 -14.85 -19.82
CA LEU A 275 23.19 -15.80 -18.70
C LEU A 275 23.86 -17.15 -19.01
N GLN A 276 23.78 -17.63 -20.25
CA GLN A 276 24.49 -18.83 -20.69
C GLN A 276 26.02 -18.65 -20.67
N GLN A 277 26.52 -17.46 -21.02
CA GLN A 277 27.95 -17.14 -20.90
C GLN A 277 28.42 -17.18 -19.44
N LEU A 278 27.59 -16.71 -18.49
CA LEU A 278 27.91 -16.82 -17.06
C LEU A 278 28.00 -18.27 -16.60
N PHE A 279 27.07 -19.13 -17.04
CA PHE A 279 27.13 -20.58 -16.81
C PHE A 279 28.42 -21.20 -17.39
N ALA A 280 28.74 -20.90 -18.66
CA ALA A 280 29.93 -21.45 -19.32
C ALA A 280 31.22 -21.02 -18.61
N ALA A 281 31.28 -19.77 -18.12
CA ALA A 281 32.41 -19.23 -17.38
C ALA A 281 32.56 -19.82 -15.97
N SER A 282 31.48 -20.29 -15.34
CA SER A 282 31.53 -20.93 -14.02
C SER A 282 31.89 -22.41 -14.08
N LEU A 283 31.59 -23.09 -15.20
CA LEU A 283 31.83 -24.52 -15.39
C LEU A 283 33.26 -24.99 -15.06
N PRO A 284 34.36 -24.31 -15.50
CA PRO A 284 35.71 -24.76 -15.16
C PRO A 284 36.12 -24.47 -13.70
N ARG A 285 35.30 -23.73 -12.93
CA ARG A 285 35.62 -23.29 -11.56
C ARG A 285 34.87 -24.06 -10.49
N LEU A 286 33.81 -24.77 -10.86
CA LEU A 286 32.89 -25.45 -9.95
C LEU A 286 32.90 -26.96 -10.21
N SER A 287 32.43 -27.71 -9.22
CA SER A 287 32.62 -29.17 -9.21
C SER A 287 31.57 -29.93 -10.04
N SER A 288 30.47 -29.28 -10.40
CA SER A 288 29.38 -29.89 -11.18
C SER A 288 28.66 -28.89 -12.11
N VAL A 289 27.96 -29.46 -13.10
CA VAL A 289 27.04 -28.72 -13.98
C VAL A 289 25.95 -28.03 -13.14
N LEU A 290 25.37 -28.75 -12.17
CA LEU A 290 24.33 -28.20 -11.30
C LEU A 290 24.81 -26.99 -10.49
N GLU A 291 26.01 -27.02 -9.91
CA GLU A 291 26.59 -25.86 -9.22
C GLU A 291 26.80 -24.66 -10.17
N SER A 292 27.18 -24.93 -11.41
CA SER A 292 27.36 -23.91 -12.44
C SER A 292 26.05 -23.28 -12.87
N VAL A 293 24.97 -24.08 -12.95
CA VAL A 293 23.61 -23.59 -13.27
C VAL A 293 23.10 -22.61 -12.22
N ARG A 294 23.54 -22.68 -10.96
CA ARG A 294 23.11 -21.74 -9.93
C ARG A 294 23.54 -20.31 -10.22
N GLN A 295 24.68 -20.10 -10.88
CA GLN A 295 25.22 -18.76 -11.14
C GLN A 295 24.30 -17.88 -11.98
N PRO A 296 23.78 -18.30 -13.16
CA PRO A 296 22.79 -17.52 -13.88
C PRO A 296 21.47 -17.34 -13.10
N LEU A 297 21.03 -18.30 -12.28
CA LEU A 297 19.82 -18.13 -11.46
C LEU A 297 20.02 -17.05 -10.37
N LYS A 298 21.18 -17.05 -9.70
CA LYS A 298 21.58 -15.99 -8.77
C LYS A 298 21.60 -14.63 -9.48
N ALA A 299 22.18 -14.56 -10.69
CA ALA A 299 22.18 -13.35 -11.51
C ALA A 299 20.78 -12.85 -11.89
N VAL A 300 19.84 -13.77 -12.18
CA VAL A 300 18.43 -13.42 -12.43
C VAL A 300 17.80 -12.76 -11.20
N LEU A 301 18.05 -13.26 -9.99
CA LEU A 301 17.48 -12.75 -8.74
C LEU A 301 18.09 -11.44 -8.22
N VAL A 302 19.25 -11.03 -8.74
CA VAL A 302 19.85 -9.72 -8.42
C VAL A 302 19.77 -8.73 -9.58
N SER A 303 19.14 -9.13 -10.68
CA SER A 303 18.91 -8.28 -11.85
C SER A 303 17.89 -7.17 -11.52
N PRO A 304 18.07 -5.95 -12.05
CA PRO A 304 17.04 -4.93 -12.00
C PRO A 304 15.69 -5.39 -12.57
N HIS A 305 15.68 -6.28 -13.56
CA HIS A 305 14.45 -6.83 -14.13
C HIS A 305 13.66 -7.72 -13.16
N PHE A 306 14.31 -8.27 -12.13
CA PHE A 306 13.64 -8.98 -11.04
C PHE A 306 13.31 -8.04 -9.88
N LEU A 307 14.32 -7.32 -9.38
CA LEU A 307 14.22 -6.48 -8.18
C LEU A 307 13.29 -5.28 -8.36
N PHE A 308 13.08 -4.83 -9.60
CA PHE A 308 12.23 -3.67 -9.90
C PHE A 308 11.08 -4.04 -10.82
N VAL A 309 9.98 -3.32 -10.66
CA VAL A 309 8.88 -3.28 -11.61
C VAL A 309 9.28 -2.34 -12.74
N VAL A 310 9.99 -2.91 -13.73
CA VAL A 310 10.44 -2.18 -14.92
C VAL A 310 9.41 -2.37 -16.02
N GLU A 311 8.72 -1.29 -16.38
CA GLU A 311 7.87 -1.26 -17.56
C GLU A 311 8.71 -0.72 -18.71
N THR A 312 8.96 -1.56 -19.73
CA THR A 312 9.68 -1.16 -20.95
C THR A 312 9.05 0.10 -21.56
N GLU A 313 9.90 1.08 -21.89
CA GLU A 313 9.50 2.31 -22.57
C GLU A 313 9.45 2.08 -24.09
N PRO A 314 8.33 2.40 -24.76
CA PRO A 314 8.25 2.39 -26.21
C PRO A 314 9.00 3.60 -26.80
N ASP A 315 9.30 3.54 -28.10
CA ASP A 315 9.88 4.67 -28.83
C ASP A 315 8.89 5.84 -28.96
N GLU A 316 7.59 5.53 -28.91
CA GLU A 316 6.51 6.50 -28.96
C GLU A 316 6.40 7.30 -27.65
N THR A 317 5.94 8.54 -27.76
CA THR A 317 5.85 9.49 -26.65
C THR A 317 4.40 9.86 -26.40
N GLY A 318 4.05 10.17 -25.16
CA GLY A 318 2.67 10.44 -24.77
C GLY A 318 2.08 9.30 -23.95
N VAL A 319 0.76 9.28 -23.83
CA VAL A 319 0.08 8.23 -23.05
C VAL A 319 -0.24 7.05 -23.95
N LEU A 320 0.32 5.90 -23.60
CA LEU A 320 0.23 4.68 -24.39
C LEU A 320 -0.32 3.53 -23.53
N PRO A 321 -1.04 2.58 -24.15
CA PRO A 321 -1.49 1.38 -23.47
C PRO A 321 -0.30 0.53 -23.06
N LEU A 322 -0.41 -0.08 -21.87
CA LEU A 322 0.56 -1.05 -21.40
C LEU A 322 0.47 -2.33 -22.22
N THR A 323 1.62 -2.96 -22.43
CA THR A 323 1.72 -4.29 -23.03
C THR A 323 1.04 -5.34 -22.15
N GLY A 324 0.66 -6.48 -22.74
CA GLY A 324 0.07 -7.60 -21.99
C GLY A 324 0.91 -8.03 -20.79
N HIS A 325 2.24 -8.06 -20.92
CA HIS A 325 3.15 -8.44 -19.83
C HIS A 325 3.21 -7.42 -18.68
N GLN A 326 3.13 -6.12 -19.01
CA GLN A 326 3.04 -5.06 -18.01
C GLN A 326 1.69 -5.13 -17.27
N LEU A 327 0.58 -5.38 -17.98
CA LEU A 327 -0.74 -5.60 -17.37
C LEU A 327 -0.75 -6.84 -16.47
N ALA A 328 -0.20 -7.96 -16.94
CA ALA A 328 -0.05 -9.18 -16.15
C ALA A 328 0.74 -8.94 -14.86
N THR A 329 1.86 -8.20 -14.97
CA THR A 329 2.68 -7.82 -13.82
C THR A 329 1.90 -6.96 -12.82
N ARG A 330 1.20 -5.91 -13.29
CA ARG A 330 0.40 -5.05 -12.41
C ARG A 330 -0.71 -5.84 -11.70
N LEU A 331 -1.43 -6.72 -12.42
CA LEU A 331 -2.44 -7.58 -11.82
C LEU A 331 -1.86 -8.52 -10.76
N ALA A 332 -0.72 -9.18 -11.04
CA ALA A 332 -0.11 -10.11 -10.09
C ALA A 332 0.40 -9.41 -8.83
N LEU A 333 1.00 -8.24 -8.95
CA LEU A 333 1.44 -7.46 -7.79
C LEU A 333 0.24 -6.92 -7.00
N PHE A 334 -0.78 -6.43 -7.70
CA PHE A 334 -1.99 -5.92 -7.07
C PHE A 334 -2.74 -7.01 -6.29
N LEU A 335 -3.00 -8.17 -6.90
CA LEU A 335 -3.88 -9.20 -6.32
C LEU A 335 -3.14 -10.25 -5.49
N TRP A 336 -1.89 -10.57 -5.85
CA TRP A 336 -1.12 -11.65 -5.22
C TRP A 336 0.15 -11.15 -4.53
N SER A 337 0.55 -9.89 -4.75
CA SER A 337 1.82 -9.34 -4.27
C SER A 337 2.99 -10.27 -4.61
N SER A 338 3.00 -10.79 -5.84
CA SER A 338 3.97 -11.78 -6.33
C SER A 338 4.07 -11.76 -7.86
N VAL A 339 4.88 -12.63 -8.43
CA VAL A 339 5.01 -12.82 -9.89
C VAL A 339 3.75 -13.43 -10.52
N PRO A 340 3.43 -13.12 -11.79
CA PRO A 340 2.39 -13.80 -12.55
C PRO A 340 2.59 -15.32 -12.61
N ASP A 341 1.48 -16.05 -12.70
CA ASP A 341 1.51 -17.47 -13.04
C ASP A 341 1.63 -17.70 -14.56
N GLU A 342 1.77 -18.95 -14.97
CA GLU A 342 1.97 -19.27 -16.39
C GLU A 342 0.73 -18.95 -17.22
N GLU A 343 -0.48 -19.15 -16.66
CA GLU A 343 -1.72 -18.84 -17.37
C GLU A 343 -1.81 -17.35 -17.73
N LEU A 344 -1.48 -16.47 -16.77
CA LEU A 344 -1.51 -15.03 -17.02
C LEU A 344 -0.42 -14.57 -18.00
N LEU A 345 0.79 -15.16 -17.93
CA LEU A 345 1.85 -14.87 -18.90
C LEU A 345 1.53 -15.39 -20.31
N ALA A 346 0.93 -16.58 -20.42
CA ALA A 346 0.48 -17.11 -21.71
C ALA A 346 -0.64 -16.25 -22.32
N ALA A 347 -1.55 -15.73 -21.48
CA ALA A 347 -2.55 -14.76 -21.92
C ALA A 347 -1.92 -13.43 -22.40
N ALA A 348 -0.84 -13.00 -21.74
CA ALA A 348 -0.06 -11.84 -22.17
C ALA A 348 0.64 -12.06 -23.52
N ASP A 349 1.28 -13.23 -23.72
CA ASP A 349 1.91 -13.60 -24.99
C ASP A 349 0.91 -13.65 -26.14
N ALA A 350 -0.28 -14.19 -25.89
CA ALA A 350 -1.34 -14.28 -26.88
C ALA A 350 -2.03 -12.94 -27.20
N GLY A 351 -1.68 -11.86 -26.49
CA GLY A 351 -2.27 -10.54 -26.66
C GLY A 351 -3.73 -10.42 -26.20
N VAL A 352 -4.27 -11.45 -25.52
CA VAL A 352 -5.70 -11.50 -25.17
C VAL A 352 -6.06 -10.64 -23.95
N LEU A 353 -5.07 -10.17 -23.19
CA LEU A 353 -5.29 -9.23 -22.08
C LEU A 353 -5.75 -7.83 -22.55
N ALA A 354 -5.70 -7.55 -23.86
CA ALA A 354 -6.31 -6.36 -24.44
C ALA A 354 -7.85 -6.43 -24.49
N ASP A 355 -8.42 -7.65 -24.50
CA ASP A 355 -9.87 -7.85 -24.49
C ASP A 355 -10.43 -7.77 -23.06
N ASP A 356 -11.36 -6.85 -22.84
CA ASP A 356 -11.91 -6.56 -21.51
C ASP A 356 -12.59 -7.77 -20.85
N ARG A 357 -13.23 -8.62 -21.66
CA ARG A 357 -13.92 -9.81 -21.14
C ARG A 357 -12.90 -10.84 -20.64
N GLN A 358 -11.88 -11.13 -21.41
CA GLN A 358 -10.80 -12.05 -21.03
C GLN A 358 -9.98 -11.50 -19.86
N TYR A 359 -9.73 -10.19 -19.84
CA TYR A 359 -9.03 -9.52 -18.75
C TYR A 359 -9.81 -9.64 -17.42
N ARG A 360 -11.12 -9.37 -17.42
CA ARG A 360 -11.99 -9.57 -16.23
C ARG A 360 -12.08 -11.04 -15.82
N GLN A 361 -12.02 -11.98 -16.76
CA GLN A 361 -11.95 -13.41 -16.43
C GLN A 361 -10.67 -13.77 -15.67
N GLN A 362 -9.52 -13.22 -16.08
CA GLN A 362 -8.26 -13.41 -15.36
C GLN A 362 -8.31 -12.81 -13.95
N ILE A 363 -8.89 -11.61 -13.78
CA ILE A 363 -9.08 -10.99 -12.45
C ILE A 363 -9.87 -11.92 -11.51
N ARG A 364 -11.02 -12.42 -11.95
CA ARG A 364 -11.86 -13.32 -11.13
C ARG A 364 -11.17 -14.62 -10.79
N ARG A 365 -10.46 -15.22 -11.74
CA ARG A 365 -9.64 -16.42 -11.52
C ARG A 365 -8.60 -16.16 -10.44
N MET A 366 -7.86 -15.06 -10.55
CA MET A 366 -6.82 -14.70 -9.59
C MET A 366 -7.37 -14.42 -8.19
N LEU A 367 -8.56 -13.81 -8.09
CA LEU A 367 -9.23 -13.58 -6.81
C LEU A 367 -9.72 -14.88 -6.16
N ALA A 368 -10.06 -15.91 -6.93
CA ALA A 368 -10.46 -17.22 -6.40
C ALA A 368 -9.27 -18.04 -5.86
N ASP A 369 -8.07 -17.81 -6.40
CA ASP A 369 -6.83 -18.48 -6.01
C ASP A 369 -6.42 -18.15 -4.56
N SER A 370 -5.76 -19.08 -3.88
CA SER A 370 -5.30 -18.88 -2.49
C SER A 370 -4.26 -17.77 -2.36
N LYS A 371 -3.52 -17.45 -3.42
CA LYS A 371 -2.58 -16.32 -3.45
C LYS A 371 -3.25 -14.96 -3.28
N SER A 372 -4.58 -14.86 -3.49
CA SER A 372 -5.34 -13.64 -3.19
C SER A 372 -5.31 -13.26 -1.70
N ALA A 373 -4.87 -14.15 -0.81
CA ALA A 373 -4.51 -13.81 0.57
C ALA A 373 -3.48 -12.66 0.65
N GLY A 374 -2.67 -12.46 -0.40
CA GLY A 374 -1.76 -11.32 -0.54
C GLY A 374 -2.46 -9.96 -0.44
N LEU A 375 -3.73 -9.83 -0.85
CA LEU A 375 -4.51 -8.61 -0.61
C LEU A 375 -4.72 -8.35 0.88
N GLY A 376 -4.95 -9.40 1.67
CA GLY A 376 -5.07 -9.28 3.13
C GLY A 376 -3.73 -8.96 3.79
N GLU A 377 -2.66 -9.66 3.41
CA GLU A 377 -1.32 -9.48 3.99
C GLU A 377 -0.71 -8.12 3.64
N ASN A 378 -0.83 -7.69 2.37
CA ASN A 378 -0.17 -6.48 1.89
C ASN A 378 -1.06 -5.25 2.07
N PHE A 379 -2.20 -5.22 1.37
CA PHE A 379 -3.11 -4.08 1.47
C PHE A 379 -3.84 -4.05 2.81
N GLY A 380 -4.44 -5.16 3.24
CA GLY A 380 -5.30 -5.23 4.42
C GLY A 380 -4.59 -4.79 5.69
N LEU A 381 -3.41 -5.35 5.98
CA LEU A 381 -2.66 -4.95 7.17
C LEU A 381 -2.14 -3.51 7.11
N GLN A 382 -1.79 -3.00 5.94
CA GLN A 382 -1.38 -1.59 5.82
C GLN A 382 -2.56 -0.64 6.02
N TRP A 383 -3.70 -0.92 5.37
CA TRP A 383 -4.93 -0.15 5.55
C TRP A 383 -5.42 -0.16 7.01
N LEU A 384 -5.32 -1.30 7.70
CA LEU A 384 -5.71 -1.40 9.11
C LEU A 384 -4.68 -0.76 10.07
N GLY A 385 -3.52 -0.31 9.58
CA GLY A 385 -2.43 0.21 10.44
C GLY A 385 -1.68 -0.87 11.23
N LEU A 386 -1.72 -2.12 10.75
CA LEU A 386 -1.21 -3.33 11.42
C LEU A 386 0.13 -3.84 10.85
N ARG A 387 0.78 -3.08 9.97
CA ARG A 387 2.08 -3.49 9.39
C ARG A 387 3.15 -3.77 10.46
N ASN A 388 3.18 -2.94 11.50
CA ASN A 388 4.07 -3.08 12.65
C ASN A 388 3.34 -3.67 13.88
N PHE A 389 2.33 -4.52 13.67
CA PHE A 389 1.62 -5.17 14.76
C PHE A 389 2.59 -5.92 15.67
N GLY A 390 2.49 -5.71 16.98
CA GLY A 390 3.48 -6.11 17.98
C GLY A 390 4.36 -4.95 18.50
N GLY A 391 4.34 -3.78 17.85
CA GLY A 391 5.04 -2.59 18.35
C GLY A 391 4.49 -2.04 19.68
N VAL A 392 3.19 -2.26 19.93
CA VAL A 392 2.60 -2.12 21.27
C VAL A 392 2.52 -3.51 21.88
N VAL A 393 3.25 -3.72 22.97
CA VAL A 393 3.26 -4.98 23.72
C VAL A 393 2.37 -4.82 24.95
N PRO A 394 1.22 -5.51 25.02
CA PRO A 394 0.43 -5.62 26.25
C PRO A 394 1.27 -6.08 27.43
N ASP A 395 1.12 -5.40 28.57
CA ASP A 395 1.82 -5.71 29.80
C ASP A 395 1.37 -7.07 30.34
N ALA A 396 2.33 -7.96 30.62
CA ALA A 396 2.05 -9.33 31.02
C ALA A 396 1.40 -9.45 32.41
N GLU A 397 1.56 -8.47 33.29
CA GLU A 397 0.88 -8.46 34.60
C GLU A 397 -0.61 -8.16 34.43
N VAL A 398 -0.95 -7.25 33.49
CA VAL A 398 -2.34 -6.84 33.22
C VAL A 398 -3.04 -7.84 32.28
N TYR A 399 -2.30 -8.38 31.30
CA TYR A 399 -2.82 -9.23 30.23
C TYR A 399 -2.04 -10.56 30.13
N PRO A 400 -2.07 -11.43 31.15
CA PRO A 400 -1.27 -12.66 31.19
C PRO A 400 -1.65 -13.69 30.11
N GLN A 401 -2.80 -13.53 29.46
CA GLN A 401 -3.22 -14.38 28.34
C GLN A 401 -2.61 -13.95 27.00
N TYR A 402 -2.02 -12.76 26.93
CA TYR A 402 -1.36 -12.30 25.72
C TYR A 402 -0.05 -13.05 25.50
N SER A 403 0.11 -13.64 24.32
CA SER A 403 1.28 -14.43 23.93
C SER A 403 1.62 -14.18 22.46
N GLU A 404 2.82 -14.54 22.02
CA GLU A 404 3.20 -14.46 20.61
C GLU A 404 2.26 -15.26 19.70
N LEU A 405 1.79 -16.43 20.18
CA LEU A 405 0.83 -17.26 19.45
C LEU A 405 -0.53 -16.56 19.30
N LEU A 406 -1.02 -15.91 20.36
CA LEU A 406 -2.26 -15.12 20.27
C LEU A 406 -2.08 -13.91 19.35
N ALA A 407 -0.94 -13.21 19.44
CA ALA A 407 -0.62 -12.10 18.54
C ALA A 407 -0.61 -12.55 17.07
N GLY A 408 -0.03 -13.72 16.79
CA GLY A 408 -0.07 -14.35 15.47
C GLY A 408 -1.50 -14.58 14.98
N ASP A 409 -2.38 -15.15 15.82
CA ASP A 409 -3.78 -15.38 15.46
C ASP A 409 -4.56 -14.08 15.26
N LEU A 410 -4.34 -13.06 16.09
CA LEU A 410 -5.00 -11.75 15.92
C LEU A 410 -4.62 -11.11 14.59
N ARG A 411 -3.35 -11.20 14.21
CA ARG A 411 -2.88 -10.71 12.92
C ARG A 411 -3.46 -11.54 11.76
N GLU A 412 -3.48 -12.86 11.90
CA GLU A 412 -4.00 -13.77 10.87
C GLU A 412 -5.50 -13.61 10.66
N GLU A 413 -6.28 -13.38 11.73
CA GLU A 413 -7.70 -13.00 11.62
C GLU A 413 -7.87 -11.79 10.70
N ALA A 414 -7.09 -10.74 10.90
CA ALA A 414 -7.19 -9.53 10.08
C ALA A 414 -6.90 -9.82 8.60
N VAL A 415 -5.87 -10.63 8.32
CA VAL A 415 -5.53 -11.06 6.95
C VAL A 415 -6.67 -11.86 6.32
N GLN A 416 -7.18 -12.88 7.01
CA GLN A 416 -8.24 -13.74 6.48
C GLN A 416 -9.59 -13.02 6.36
N PHE A 417 -9.89 -12.11 7.28
CA PHE A 417 -11.09 -11.30 7.23
C PHE A 417 -11.11 -10.41 5.98
N VAL A 418 -10.04 -9.62 5.77
CA VAL A 418 -9.95 -8.72 4.61
C VAL A 418 -9.89 -9.50 3.30
N SER A 419 -9.00 -10.49 3.19
CA SER A 419 -8.88 -11.29 1.95
C SER A 419 -10.14 -12.09 1.65
N GLY A 420 -10.82 -12.60 2.69
CA GLY A 420 -12.09 -13.32 2.55
C GLY A 420 -13.21 -12.48 1.97
N VAL A 421 -13.27 -11.17 2.26
CA VAL A 421 -14.24 -10.25 1.63
C VAL A 421 -14.08 -10.26 0.11
N PHE A 422 -12.84 -10.10 -0.38
CA PHE A 422 -12.56 -10.07 -1.83
C PHE A 422 -12.69 -11.43 -2.51
N ARG A 423 -12.12 -12.47 -1.90
CA ARG A 423 -12.11 -13.83 -2.45
C ARG A 423 -13.50 -14.41 -2.61
N GLU A 424 -14.40 -14.15 -1.66
CA GLU A 424 -15.78 -14.64 -1.67
C GLU A 424 -16.77 -13.64 -2.28
N ASN A 425 -16.28 -12.51 -2.83
CA ASN A 425 -17.10 -11.44 -3.41
C ASN A 425 -18.19 -10.92 -2.45
N ARG A 426 -17.85 -10.75 -1.18
CA ARG A 426 -18.78 -10.24 -0.17
C ARG A 426 -19.06 -8.76 -0.38
N PRO A 427 -20.16 -8.23 0.16
CA PRO A 427 -20.38 -6.79 0.21
C PRO A 427 -19.20 -6.11 0.90
N LEU A 428 -18.66 -5.07 0.31
CA LEU A 428 -17.54 -4.31 0.87
C LEU A 428 -17.90 -3.68 2.23
N THR A 429 -19.19 -3.47 2.48
CA THR A 429 -19.74 -3.03 3.77
C THR A 429 -19.54 -4.04 4.91
N ASP A 430 -19.22 -5.31 4.61
CA ASP A 430 -18.85 -6.29 5.64
C ASP A 430 -17.60 -5.82 6.41
N LEU A 431 -16.69 -5.08 5.75
CA LEU A 431 -15.54 -4.45 6.41
C LEU A 431 -15.94 -3.44 7.51
N LEU A 432 -17.14 -2.86 7.45
CA LEU A 432 -17.69 -2.01 8.51
C LEU A 432 -18.47 -2.81 9.55
N ALA A 433 -19.36 -3.69 9.07
CA ALA A 433 -20.44 -4.22 9.89
C ALA A 433 -20.79 -5.69 9.60
N ALA A 434 -19.79 -6.53 9.33
CA ALA A 434 -20.01 -7.97 9.24
C ALA A 434 -20.69 -8.52 10.51
N ASP A 435 -21.47 -9.57 10.33
CA ASP A 435 -22.12 -10.37 11.37
C ASP A 435 -21.30 -11.62 11.74
N TYR A 436 -20.05 -11.69 11.29
CA TYR A 436 -19.18 -12.84 11.48
C TYR A 436 -17.75 -12.43 11.85
N VAL A 437 -17.02 -13.39 12.43
CA VAL A 437 -15.57 -13.35 12.63
C VAL A 437 -14.92 -14.53 11.92
N VAL A 438 -13.60 -14.48 11.70
CA VAL A 438 -12.81 -15.58 11.15
C VAL A 438 -11.83 -16.02 12.22
N VAL A 439 -12.01 -17.22 12.77
CA VAL A 439 -11.29 -17.66 13.98
C VAL A 439 -10.85 -19.11 13.87
N ASN A 440 -9.72 -19.44 14.50
CA ASN A 440 -9.33 -20.80 14.85
C ASN A 440 -9.81 -21.13 16.29
N GLY A 441 -9.51 -22.32 16.80
CA GLY A 441 -9.88 -22.75 18.15
C GLY A 441 -9.36 -21.84 19.28
N ARG A 442 -8.10 -21.40 19.21
CA ARG A 442 -7.48 -20.52 20.22
C ARG A 442 -8.11 -19.14 20.25
N LEU A 443 -8.33 -18.52 19.08
CA LEU A 443 -8.96 -17.21 18.98
C LEU A 443 -10.44 -17.25 19.34
N ALA A 444 -11.14 -18.34 19.01
CA ALA A 444 -12.52 -18.56 19.43
C ALA A 444 -12.65 -18.57 20.97
N GLN A 445 -11.77 -19.31 21.67
CA GLN A 445 -11.72 -19.30 23.12
C GLN A 445 -11.43 -17.91 23.68
N HIS A 446 -10.48 -17.18 23.09
CA HIS A 446 -10.17 -15.79 23.46
C HIS A 446 -11.39 -14.86 23.31
N TYR A 447 -12.24 -15.11 22.33
CA TYR A 447 -13.47 -14.35 22.10
C TYR A 447 -14.70 -14.85 22.85
N GLY A 448 -14.60 -15.97 23.57
CA GLY A 448 -15.73 -16.60 24.27
C GLY A 448 -16.69 -17.32 23.32
N LEU A 449 -16.24 -17.72 22.14
CA LEU A 449 -17.01 -18.48 21.15
C LEU A 449 -16.82 -19.99 21.36
N SER A 450 -17.86 -20.77 21.07
CA SER A 450 -17.84 -22.22 21.23
C SER A 450 -17.26 -22.92 19.99
N LEU A 451 -15.95 -23.17 20.00
CA LEU A 451 -15.26 -24.05 19.06
C LEU A 451 -14.28 -24.99 19.80
N PRO A 452 -13.99 -26.18 19.25
CA PRO A 452 -12.89 -27.03 19.72
C PRO A 452 -11.56 -26.28 19.75
N ALA A 453 -10.67 -26.62 20.70
CA ALA A 453 -9.38 -25.95 20.88
C ALA A 453 -8.44 -26.09 19.67
N ASP A 454 -8.57 -27.20 18.94
CA ASP A 454 -7.83 -27.59 17.76
C ASP A 454 -8.57 -27.27 16.45
N ALA A 455 -9.66 -26.51 16.52
CA ALA A 455 -10.43 -26.15 15.33
C ALA A 455 -9.58 -25.31 14.35
N ASP A 456 -9.62 -25.69 13.08
CA ASP A 456 -9.07 -24.92 11.98
C ASP A 456 -9.81 -23.58 11.80
N TRP A 457 -9.15 -22.67 11.07
CA TRP A 457 -9.69 -21.38 10.68
C TRP A 457 -11.04 -21.51 9.97
N GLN A 458 -12.05 -20.85 10.52
CA GLN A 458 -13.39 -20.86 9.96
C GLN A 458 -14.15 -19.58 10.27
N ARG A 459 -15.15 -19.29 9.44
CA ARG A 459 -16.10 -18.20 9.68
C ARG A 459 -17.13 -18.62 10.72
N VAL A 460 -17.32 -17.80 11.74
CA VAL A 460 -18.36 -17.99 12.78
C VAL A 460 -19.27 -16.76 12.80
N VAL A 461 -20.58 -16.98 12.66
CA VAL A 461 -21.60 -15.93 12.78
C VAL A 461 -21.76 -15.55 14.26
N VAL A 462 -21.79 -14.26 14.54
CA VAL A 462 -21.90 -13.66 15.88
C VAL A 462 -23.22 -12.89 15.95
N ALA A 463 -24.27 -13.57 16.40
CA ALA A 463 -25.65 -13.09 16.33
C ALA A 463 -25.95 -11.86 17.20
N ASP A 464 -25.17 -11.59 18.25
CA ASP A 464 -25.35 -10.42 19.12
C ASP A 464 -24.84 -9.10 18.49
N GLY A 465 -24.19 -9.18 17.32
CA GLY A 465 -23.67 -8.05 16.60
C GLY A 465 -22.49 -7.34 17.27
N ARG A 466 -21.96 -7.83 18.41
CA ARG A 466 -20.88 -7.16 19.15
C ARG A 466 -19.56 -7.23 18.40
N ARG A 467 -19.30 -8.33 17.70
CA ARG A 467 -18.11 -8.53 16.84
C ARG A 467 -18.48 -8.61 15.36
N GLY A 468 -17.45 -8.53 14.52
CA GLY A 468 -17.53 -8.52 13.06
C GLY A 468 -17.40 -7.10 12.51
N GLY A 469 -16.65 -6.95 11.42
CA GLY A 469 -16.20 -5.66 10.91
C GLY A 469 -14.83 -5.26 11.47
N ALA A 470 -14.10 -4.45 10.71
CA ALA A 470 -12.69 -4.11 10.95
C ALA A 470 -12.45 -3.43 12.32
N ALA A 471 -13.38 -2.59 12.77
CA ALA A 471 -13.26 -1.89 14.06
C ALA A 471 -13.28 -2.82 15.29
N THR A 472 -13.70 -4.08 15.12
CA THR A 472 -13.83 -5.07 16.22
C THR A 472 -12.80 -6.20 16.13
N LEU A 473 -11.91 -6.17 15.13
CA LEU A 473 -10.78 -7.09 15.00
C LEU A 473 -9.88 -6.94 16.23
N GLY A 474 -9.47 -8.05 16.84
CA GLY A 474 -8.66 -7.97 18.06
C GLY A 474 -7.32 -7.29 17.82
N ALA A 475 -6.69 -7.49 16.66
CA ALA A 475 -5.45 -6.79 16.30
C ALA A 475 -5.62 -5.26 16.23
N VAL A 476 -6.72 -4.76 15.66
CA VAL A 476 -7.04 -3.33 15.61
C VAL A 476 -7.26 -2.78 17.02
N LEU A 477 -8.03 -3.49 17.85
CA LEU A 477 -8.32 -3.09 19.23
C LEU A 477 -7.05 -3.04 20.08
N THR A 478 -6.12 -3.98 19.87
CA THR A 478 -4.81 -4.01 20.54
C THR A 478 -3.88 -2.91 20.05
N ALA A 479 -3.77 -2.71 18.74
CA ALA A 479 -2.94 -1.64 18.17
C ALA A 479 -3.43 -0.24 18.58
N ALA A 480 -4.74 -0.07 18.77
CA ALA A 480 -5.37 1.16 19.26
C ALA A 480 -5.47 1.24 20.80
N SER A 481 -4.59 0.56 21.53
CA SER A 481 -4.53 0.56 23.00
C SER A 481 -3.12 0.88 23.51
N TYR A 482 -2.98 1.11 24.83
CA TYR A 482 -1.69 1.21 25.51
C TYR A 482 -1.36 -0.12 26.22
N PRO A 483 -0.08 -0.39 26.56
CA PRO A 483 0.34 -1.64 27.20
C PRO A 483 -0.50 -2.07 28.41
N ARG A 484 -0.95 -1.11 29.23
CA ARG A 484 -1.70 -1.39 30.48
C ARG A 484 -3.17 -0.97 30.45
N ARG A 485 -3.69 -0.43 29.34
CA ARG A 485 -5.07 0.09 29.27
C ARG A 485 -5.59 0.29 27.84
N THR A 486 -6.91 0.35 27.69
CA THR A 486 -7.59 0.77 26.46
C THR A 486 -7.36 2.27 26.16
N SER A 487 -7.73 2.70 24.96
CA SER A 487 -7.70 4.12 24.57
C SER A 487 -8.88 4.47 23.64
N PRO A 488 -9.99 5.04 24.16
CA PRO A 488 -11.09 5.55 23.35
C PRO A 488 -10.62 6.55 22.29
N VAL A 489 -9.64 7.40 22.65
CA VAL A 489 -9.06 8.40 21.76
C VAL A 489 -8.43 7.74 20.54
N LEU A 490 -7.55 6.74 20.74
CA LEU A 490 -6.88 6.04 19.63
C LEU A 490 -7.86 5.23 18.79
N ARG A 491 -8.83 4.55 19.42
CA ARG A 491 -9.86 3.75 18.72
C ARG A 491 -10.77 4.62 17.87
N GLY A 492 -11.26 5.72 18.43
CA GLY A 492 -12.10 6.67 17.73
C GLY A 492 -11.37 7.38 16.60
N ARG A 493 -10.11 7.78 16.84
CA ARG A 493 -9.24 8.31 15.80
C ARG A 493 -9.05 7.31 14.67
N TRP A 494 -8.74 6.04 14.98
CA TRP A 494 -8.57 4.99 13.97
C TRP A 494 -9.82 4.82 13.09
N ILE A 495 -11.02 4.84 13.67
CA ILE A 495 -12.28 4.80 12.90
C ILE A 495 -12.37 6.00 11.93
N LEU A 496 -12.06 7.21 12.41
CA LEU A 496 -12.14 8.42 11.58
C LEU A 496 -11.07 8.44 10.48
N ASP A 497 -9.84 8.05 10.81
CA ASP A 497 -8.69 8.08 9.92
C ASP A 497 -8.78 6.97 8.85
N GLU A 498 -8.99 5.70 9.26
CA GLU A 498 -8.88 4.54 8.36
C GLU A 498 -10.20 4.05 7.76
N LEU A 499 -11.34 4.22 8.46
CA LEU A 499 -12.64 3.80 7.91
C LEU A 499 -13.33 4.93 7.17
N LEU A 500 -13.38 6.12 7.75
CA LEU A 500 -14.23 7.21 7.23
C LEU A 500 -13.48 8.25 6.41
N GLY A 501 -12.14 8.25 6.43
CA GLY A 501 -11.33 9.22 5.69
C GLY A 501 -11.53 10.67 6.15
N THR A 502 -11.85 10.87 7.43
CA THR A 502 -12.10 12.18 8.03
C THR A 502 -11.11 12.48 9.15
N PRO A 503 -9.82 12.61 8.85
CA PRO A 503 -8.79 12.59 9.86
C PRO A 503 -8.92 13.73 10.89
N VAL A 504 -8.48 13.43 12.11
CA VAL A 504 -8.44 14.42 13.20
C VAL A 504 -7.18 15.28 13.01
N PRO A 505 -7.28 16.62 13.04
CA PRO A 505 -6.10 17.49 12.95
C PRO A 505 -5.12 17.23 14.11
N PRO A 506 -3.83 17.55 13.95
CA PRO A 506 -2.86 17.40 15.02
C PRO A 506 -3.26 18.21 16.27
N PRO A 507 -2.91 17.75 17.48
CA PRO A 507 -3.22 18.48 18.70
C PRO A 507 -2.54 19.86 18.71
N PRO A 508 -3.13 20.88 19.34
CA PRO A 508 -2.50 22.19 19.49
C PRO A 508 -1.12 22.10 20.17
N PRO A 509 -0.15 22.96 19.79
CA PRO A 509 1.15 22.99 20.45
C PRO A 509 1.04 23.22 21.97
N GLY A 510 1.77 22.44 22.76
CA GLY A 510 1.87 22.64 24.21
C GLY A 510 0.80 21.96 25.07
N VAL A 511 -0.07 21.13 24.49
CA VAL A 511 -0.98 20.27 25.28
C VAL A 511 -0.19 19.06 25.81
N PRO A 512 0.00 18.92 27.13
CA PRO A 512 0.68 17.74 27.68
C PRO A 512 -0.16 16.48 27.42
N PRO A 513 0.48 15.31 27.20
CA PRO A 513 -0.24 14.04 27.17
C PRO A 513 -1.09 13.89 28.43
N LEU A 514 -2.25 13.24 28.33
CA LEU A 514 -3.02 12.84 29.51
C LEU A 514 -2.09 12.10 30.47
N ASP A 515 -1.83 12.73 31.61
CA ASP A 515 -0.79 12.33 32.55
C ASP A 515 -1.00 10.88 32.98
N GLN A 516 0.08 10.09 32.93
CA GLN A 516 0.08 8.70 33.38
C GLN A 516 -0.26 8.60 34.88
N SER A 517 0.00 9.66 35.67
CA SER A 517 -0.34 9.72 37.09
C SER A 517 -1.86 9.71 37.37
N VAL A 518 -2.71 10.08 36.39
CA VAL A 518 -4.18 9.94 36.48
C VAL A 518 -4.63 8.49 36.23
N ALA A 519 -3.71 7.56 35.97
CA ALA A 519 -3.99 6.12 35.98
C ALA A 519 -3.96 5.52 37.41
N GLU A 520 -3.44 6.26 38.40
CA GLU A 520 -3.24 5.77 39.77
C GLU A 520 -4.32 6.27 40.76
N SER A 521 -5.20 7.20 40.38
CA SER A 521 -6.38 7.58 41.17
C SER A 521 -7.51 6.57 40.97
N GLY A 522 -7.41 5.42 41.64
CA GLY A 522 -8.22 4.20 41.47
C GLY A 522 -9.73 4.27 41.74
N SER A 523 -10.40 5.41 41.53
CA SER A 523 -11.86 5.54 41.68
C SER A 523 -12.61 5.99 40.42
N GLN A 524 -11.94 6.50 39.39
CA GLN A 524 -12.61 7.02 38.17
C GLN A 524 -12.46 6.09 36.97
N THR A 525 -13.53 5.89 36.21
CA THR A 525 -13.47 5.15 34.94
C THR A 525 -12.70 5.94 33.88
N LEU A 526 -12.20 5.25 32.83
CA LEU A 526 -11.53 5.94 31.72
C LEU A 526 -12.43 7.00 31.05
N ARG A 527 -13.73 6.73 30.95
CA ARG A 527 -14.72 7.67 30.42
C ARG A 527 -14.78 8.95 31.27
N GLN A 528 -14.96 8.82 32.58
CA GLN A 528 -15.04 9.97 33.50
C GLN A 528 -13.80 10.86 33.38
N ARG A 529 -12.62 10.25 33.24
CA ARG A 529 -11.36 10.99 33.05
C ARG A 529 -11.31 11.77 31.74
N LEU A 530 -11.78 11.17 30.63
CA LEU A 530 -11.85 11.85 29.34
C LEU A 530 -12.92 12.95 29.32
N GLU A 531 -14.06 12.74 29.98
CA GLU A 531 -15.10 13.78 30.12
C GLU A 531 -14.59 14.99 30.90
N LEU A 532 -13.81 14.78 31.98
CA LEU A 532 -13.11 15.87 32.68
C LEU A 532 -12.12 16.60 31.76
N HIS A 533 -11.36 15.87 30.95
CA HIS A 533 -10.41 16.44 29.98
C HIS A 533 -11.12 17.30 28.92
N ARG A 534 -12.29 16.86 28.45
CA ARG A 534 -13.11 17.53 27.44
C ARG A 534 -13.82 18.80 27.91
N GLN A 535 -13.80 19.13 29.21
CA GLN A 535 -14.38 20.38 29.70
C GLN A 535 -13.67 21.63 29.16
N LYS A 536 -12.44 21.49 28.67
CA LYS A 536 -11.69 22.56 28.01
C LYS A 536 -12.13 22.71 26.54
N PRO A 537 -12.59 23.90 26.11
CA PRO A 537 -13.06 24.12 24.73
C PRO A 537 -12.04 23.73 23.66
N GLU A 538 -10.74 23.94 23.93
CA GLU A 538 -9.67 23.61 22.99
C GLU A 538 -9.57 22.09 22.76
N CYS A 539 -9.80 21.30 23.80
CA CYS A 539 -9.79 19.83 23.74
C CYS A 539 -11.08 19.25 23.14
N ALA A 540 -12.24 19.84 23.49
CA ALA A 540 -13.55 19.39 23.01
C ALA A 540 -13.65 19.40 21.48
N SER A 541 -13.05 20.40 20.82
CA SER A 541 -13.06 20.58 19.36
C SER A 541 -12.69 19.33 18.55
N CYS A 542 -11.77 18.51 19.06
CA CYS A 542 -11.33 17.26 18.45
C CYS A 542 -11.96 16.04 19.13
N HIS A 543 -12.01 16.03 20.46
CA HIS A 543 -12.48 14.89 21.24
C HIS A 543 -13.98 14.61 21.08
N ASP A 544 -14.80 15.61 20.77
CA ASP A 544 -16.23 15.42 20.51
C ASP A 544 -16.51 14.54 19.29
N ARG A 545 -15.53 14.40 18.38
CA ARG A 545 -15.63 13.59 17.16
C ARG A 545 -15.14 12.16 17.38
N MET A 546 -14.03 12.00 18.08
CA MET A 546 -13.35 10.70 18.24
C MET A 546 -13.75 9.95 19.50
N ASP A 547 -13.86 10.61 20.65
CA ASP A 547 -14.08 9.92 21.92
C ASP A 547 -15.38 9.13 21.95
N PRO A 548 -16.53 9.65 21.45
CA PRO A 548 -17.76 8.87 21.39
C PRO A 548 -17.59 7.54 20.65
N LEU A 549 -16.93 7.57 19.47
CA LEU A 549 -16.66 6.37 18.67
C LEU A 549 -15.80 5.36 19.45
N GLY A 550 -14.81 5.86 20.17
CA GLY A 550 -13.97 5.06 21.06
C GLY A 550 -14.75 4.44 22.23
N PHE A 551 -15.64 5.20 22.87
CA PHE A 551 -16.48 4.70 23.97
C PHE A 551 -17.36 3.54 23.53
N GLY A 552 -17.86 3.54 22.30
CA GLY A 552 -18.61 2.43 21.71
C GLY A 552 -17.85 1.10 21.67
N LEU A 553 -16.53 1.13 21.81
CA LEU A 553 -15.66 -0.04 21.80
C LEU A 553 -15.09 -0.39 23.18
N GLU A 554 -15.43 0.33 24.25
CA GLU A 554 -14.79 0.14 25.56
C GLU A 554 -15.16 -1.18 26.26
N ASN A 555 -16.21 -1.86 25.80
CA ASN A 555 -16.48 -3.24 26.17
C ASN A 555 -15.40 -4.22 25.68
N PHE A 556 -14.47 -3.81 24.82
CA PHE A 556 -13.29 -4.58 24.47
C PHE A 556 -12.08 -4.11 25.28
N ASP A 557 -11.40 -5.01 25.99
CA ASP A 557 -10.16 -4.72 26.71
C ASP A 557 -8.96 -4.46 25.76
N GLY A 558 -7.76 -4.20 26.30
CA GLY A 558 -6.57 -3.91 25.51
C GLY A 558 -6.10 -5.05 24.60
N ILE A 559 -6.60 -6.27 24.79
CA ILE A 559 -6.32 -7.42 23.93
C ILE A 559 -7.56 -7.90 23.17
N GLY A 560 -8.60 -7.07 23.12
CA GLY A 560 -9.81 -7.29 22.35
C GLY A 560 -10.80 -8.28 22.97
N ARG A 561 -10.70 -8.65 24.25
CA ARG A 561 -11.70 -9.49 24.94
C ARG A 561 -12.88 -8.68 25.43
N TRP A 562 -14.04 -9.33 25.55
CA TRP A 562 -15.22 -8.68 26.10
C TRP A 562 -15.10 -8.46 27.61
N ARG A 563 -15.55 -7.30 28.09
CA ARG A 563 -15.65 -6.93 29.51
C ARG A 563 -16.90 -6.09 29.78
N GLU A 564 -17.41 -6.20 31.00
CA GLU A 564 -18.60 -5.46 31.46
C GLU A 564 -18.27 -4.36 32.48
N SER A 565 -17.06 -4.38 33.06
CA SER A 565 -16.63 -3.40 34.06
C SER A 565 -15.21 -2.85 33.82
N ASP A 566 -15.01 -1.62 34.28
CA ASP A 566 -13.75 -0.88 34.31
C ASP A 566 -13.58 -0.25 35.70
N ALA A 567 -12.43 -0.44 36.35
CA ALA A 567 -12.17 0.04 37.72
C ALA A 567 -13.30 -0.31 38.73
N GLY A 568 -13.92 -1.49 38.59
CA GLY A 568 -15.01 -1.95 39.46
C GLY A 568 -16.38 -1.32 39.18
N GLN A 569 -16.52 -0.47 38.15
CA GLN A 569 -17.78 0.13 37.71
C GLN A 569 -18.24 -0.46 36.37
N SER A 570 -19.55 -0.51 36.11
CA SER A 570 -20.08 -0.94 34.82
C SER A 570 -19.63 -0.01 33.69
N ILE A 571 -19.32 -0.58 32.53
CA ILE A 571 -18.90 0.20 31.35
C ILE A 571 -20.11 0.87 30.71
N ASP A 572 -20.03 2.19 30.55
CA ASP A 572 -20.93 2.96 29.69
C ASP A 572 -20.29 3.13 28.31
N ALA A 573 -20.75 2.32 27.35
CA ALA A 573 -20.33 2.36 25.95
C ALA A 573 -21.24 3.23 25.06
N ALA A 574 -22.09 4.09 25.64
CA ALA A 574 -22.95 4.96 24.87
C ALA A 574 -22.18 6.16 24.29
N GLY A 575 -22.46 6.53 23.05
CA GLY A 575 -21.86 7.68 22.39
C GLY A 575 -22.90 8.55 21.69
N ARG A 576 -22.58 9.84 21.56
CA ARG A 576 -23.33 10.81 20.73
C ARG A 576 -22.34 11.52 19.81
N LEU A 577 -22.59 11.44 18.51
CA LEU A 577 -21.80 12.14 17.50
C LEU A 577 -22.27 13.60 17.33
N PRO A 578 -21.41 14.51 16.84
CA PRO A 578 -21.79 15.89 16.54
C PRO A 578 -22.97 16.02 15.56
N SER A 579 -23.10 15.05 14.66
CA SER A 579 -24.18 14.94 13.69
C SER A 579 -25.55 14.62 14.32
N GLY A 580 -25.56 14.13 15.57
CA GLY A 580 -26.76 13.88 16.36
C GLY A 580 -27.07 12.39 16.58
N GLU A 581 -26.47 11.50 15.80
CA GLU A 581 -26.57 10.05 15.98
C GLU A 581 -26.12 9.64 17.38
N GLN A 582 -26.81 8.64 17.91
CA GLN A 582 -26.54 8.04 19.21
C GLN A 582 -26.44 6.54 19.05
N PHE A 583 -25.66 5.90 19.92
CA PHE A 583 -25.52 4.46 19.98
C PHE A 583 -25.18 4.03 21.41
N ALA A 584 -25.52 2.78 21.74
CA ALA A 584 -25.18 2.10 22.98
C ALA A 584 -24.36 0.84 22.68
N GLY A 585 -23.03 1.00 22.67
CA GLY A 585 -22.09 -0.11 22.46
C GLY A 585 -21.83 -0.46 20.99
N PRO A 586 -21.07 -1.56 20.75
CA PRO A 586 -20.44 -1.80 19.45
C PRO A 586 -21.42 -2.19 18.35
N ALA A 587 -22.50 -2.92 18.67
CA ALA A 587 -23.50 -3.32 17.68
C ALA A 587 -24.20 -2.10 17.05
N GLU A 588 -24.65 -1.16 17.90
CA GLU A 588 -25.28 0.09 17.43
C GLU A 588 -24.27 1.04 16.78
N LEU A 589 -23.02 1.08 17.27
CA LEU A 589 -21.95 1.83 16.61
C LEU A 589 -21.74 1.35 15.17
N LYS A 590 -21.71 0.03 14.92
CA LYS A 590 -21.60 -0.51 13.55
C LYS A 590 -22.78 -0.10 12.67
N ALA A 591 -23.99 -0.04 13.22
CA ALA A 591 -25.16 0.46 12.49
C ALA A 591 -25.01 1.96 12.12
N VAL A 592 -24.48 2.78 13.03
CA VAL A 592 -24.14 4.19 12.75
C VAL A 592 -23.07 4.30 11.65
N LEU A 593 -22.02 3.48 11.70
CA LEU A 593 -20.98 3.46 10.66
C LEU A 593 -21.54 3.02 9.30
N LEU A 594 -22.46 2.04 9.28
CA LEU A 594 -23.13 1.62 8.06
C LEU A 594 -24.02 2.72 7.46
N GLY A 595 -24.59 3.59 8.32
CA GLY A 595 -25.27 4.83 7.90
C GLY A 595 -24.34 5.80 7.16
N ARG A 596 -23.04 5.73 7.43
CA ARG A 596 -21.97 6.52 6.78
C ARG A 596 -21.18 5.74 5.73
N LYS A 597 -21.74 4.66 5.18
CA LYS A 597 -21.06 3.80 4.20
C LYS A 597 -20.52 4.54 2.97
N ASP A 598 -21.16 5.62 2.52
CA ASP A 598 -20.65 6.36 1.34
C ASP A 598 -19.31 7.06 1.63
N ASP A 599 -19.08 7.53 2.87
CA ASP A 599 -17.78 8.04 3.31
C ASP A 599 -16.72 6.93 3.24
N PHE A 600 -17.07 5.76 3.76
CA PHE A 600 -16.22 4.57 3.73
C PHE A 600 -15.92 4.10 2.31
N LEU A 601 -16.93 3.95 1.45
CA LEU A 601 -16.74 3.48 0.07
C LEU A 601 -15.83 4.42 -0.72
N ASN A 602 -15.99 5.74 -0.56
CA ASN A 602 -15.12 6.71 -1.20
C ASN A 602 -13.68 6.61 -0.67
N HIS A 603 -13.50 6.61 0.67
CA HIS A 603 -12.17 6.56 1.28
C HIS A 603 -11.45 5.25 0.94
N PHE A 604 -12.13 4.12 1.11
CA PHE A 604 -11.59 2.79 0.82
C PHE A 604 -11.24 2.64 -0.67
N SER A 605 -12.08 3.15 -1.57
CA SER A 605 -11.78 3.14 -3.02
C SER A 605 -10.54 3.97 -3.35
N ARG A 606 -10.34 5.14 -2.72
CA ARG A 606 -9.11 5.93 -2.85
C ARG A 606 -7.88 5.15 -2.35
N LYS A 607 -7.95 4.57 -1.16
CA LYS A 607 -6.88 3.76 -0.58
C LYS A 607 -6.50 2.59 -1.49
N MET A 608 -7.49 1.85 -1.97
CA MET A 608 -7.29 0.70 -2.87
C MET A 608 -6.70 1.13 -4.22
N LEU A 609 -7.17 2.23 -4.81
CA LEU A 609 -6.63 2.76 -6.06
C LEU A 609 -5.18 3.22 -5.89
N GLY A 610 -4.85 3.93 -4.80
CA GLY A 610 -3.48 4.35 -4.50
C GLY A 610 -2.53 3.16 -4.33
N PHE A 611 -2.98 2.13 -3.60
CA PHE A 611 -2.25 0.87 -3.46
C PHE A 611 -2.01 0.18 -4.80
N ALA A 612 -3.06 0.06 -5.63
CA ALA A 612 -3.01 -0.62 -6.93
C ALA A 612 -2.10 0.09 -7.94
N LEU A 613 -2.08 1.43 -7.91
CA LEU A 613 -1.24 2.24 -8.80
C LEU A 613 0.20 2.40 -8.27
N GLY A 614 0.45 2.20 -6.98
CA GLY A 614 1.77 2.37 -6.37
C GLY A 614 2.26 3.82 -6.43
N ARG A 615 1.35 4.80 -6.31
CA ARG A 615 1.65 6.23 -6.29
C ARG A 615 0.57 7.01 -5.53
N GLU A 616 0.90 8.26 -5.16
CA GLU A 616 -0.10 9.20 -4.66
C GLU A 616 -1.16 9.50 -5.73
N LEU A 617 -2.41 9.64 -5.27
CA LEU A 617 -3.52 10.00 -6.14
C LEU A 617 -3.52 11.50 -6.42
N ASN A 618 -3.99 11.88 -7.61
CA ASN A 618 -4.16 13.27 -8.00
C ASN A 618 -5.61 13.51 -8.46
N LYS A 619 -5.92 14.76 -8.85
CA LYS A 619 -7.27 15.16 -9.25
C LYS A 619 -7.87 14.36 -10.42
N PHE A 620 -7.03 13.75 -11.26
CA PHE A 620 -7.48 12.94 -12.41
C PHE A 620 -7.93 11.53 -11.98
N ASP A 621 -7.49 11.05 -10.82
CA ASP A 621 -7.89 9.75 -10.28
C ASP A 621 -9.30 9.79 -9.63
N ALA A 622 -9.81 10.98 -9.34
CA ALA A 622 -11.12 11.16 -8.70
C ALA A 622 -12.26 10.50 -9.47
N CYS A 623 -12.24 10.58 -10.81
CA CYS A 623 -13.29 10.00 -11.64
C CYS A 623 -13.31 8.45 -11.58
N VAL A 624 -12.15 7.81 -11.35
CA VAL A 624 -12.05 6.35 -11.16
C VAL A 624 -12.68 5.97 -9.83
N VAL A 625 -12.42 6.74 -8.77
CA VAL A 625 -13.01 6.54 -7.44
C VAL A 625 -14.53 6.69 -7.51
N GLU A 626 -15.03 7.77 -8.10
CA GLU A 626 -16.47 8.04 -8.24
C GLU A 626 -17.18 6.95 -9.04
N THR A 627 -16.59 6.55 -10.18
CA THR A 627 -17.13 5.48 -11.02
C THR A 627 -17.17 4.16 -10.26
N SER A 628 -16.10 3.84 -9.52
CA SER A 628 -16.02 2.62 -8.70
C SER A 628 -17.10 2.61 -7.62
N VAL A 629 -17.29 3.72 -6.89
CA VAL A 629 -18.33 3.83 -5.86
C VAL A 629 -19.73 3.69 -6.46
N LYS A 630 -20.00 4.34 -7.59
CA LYS A 630 -21.28 4.21 -8.31
C LYS A 630 -21.52 2.76 -8.73
N LYS A 631 -20.50 2.09 -9.28
CA LYS A 631 -20.60 0.68 -9.70
C LYS A 631 -20.80 -0.26 -8.53
N LEU A 632 -20.15 -0.01 -7.39
CA LEU A 632 -20.42 -0.74 -6.15
C LEU A 632 -21.88 -0.59 -5.73
N GLN A 633 -22.42 0.64 -5.71
CA GLN A 633 -23.83 0.89 -5.37
C GLN A 633 -24.80 0.17 -6.33
N GLU A 634 -24.52 0.17 -7.64
CA GLU A 634 -25.33 -0.52 -8.66
C GLU A 634 -25.31 -2.06 -8.52
N ASN A 635 -24.28 -2.63 -7.90
CA ASN A 635 -24.03 -4.08 -7.83
C ASN A 635 -24.06 -4.62 -6.39
N GLY A 636 -24.83 -4.01 -5.49
CA GLY A 636 -25.00 -4.50 -4.13
C GLY A 636 -23.71 -4.52 -3.30
N PHE A 637 -22.79 -3.60 -3.60
CA PHE A 637 -21.50 -3.41 -2.94
C PHE A 637 -20.52 -4.57 -3.05
N GLN A 638 -20.71 -5.47 -4.01
CA GLN A 638 -19.81 -6.61 -4.24
C GLN A 638 -18.35 -6.17 -4.40
N SER A 639 -17.47 -6.67 -3.53
CA SER A 639 -16.08 -6.23 -3.44
C SER A 639 -15.27 -6.42 -4.72
N GLN A 640 -15.55 -7.45 -5.52
CA GLN A 640 -14.82 -7.70 -6.76
C GLN A 640 -15.09 -6.62 -7.82
N ILE A 641 -16.22 -5.91 -7.74
CA ILE A 641 -16.51 -4.78 -8.63
C ILE A 641 -15.44 -3.69 -8.46
N LEU A 642 -15.03 -3.38 -7.24
CA LEU A 642 -13.97 -2.39 -7.00
C LEU A 642 -12.66 -2.80 -7.67
N ILE A 643 -12.28 -4.07 -7.54
CA ILE A 643 -11.06 -4.61 -8.14
C ILE A 643 -11.12 -4.53 -9.67
N GLU A 644 -12.25 -4.94 -10.27
CA GLU A 644 -12.42 -4.90 -11.71
C GLU A 644 -12.43 -3.46 -12.24
N GLU A 645 -13.12 -2.53 -11.58
CA GLU A 645 -13.16 -1.12 -12.00
C GLU A 645 -11.78 -0.45 -11.90
N ILE A 646 -11.01 -0.73 -10.84
CA ILE A 646 -9.63 -0.25 -10.72
C ILE A 646 -8.75 -0.85 -11.81
N ALA A 647 -8.76 -2.16 -11.98
CA ALA A 647 -7.87 -2.85 -12.92
C ALA A 647 -8.22 -2.55 -14.38
N CYS A 648 -9.48 -2.27 -14.70
CA CYS A 648 -9.94 -1.85 -16.01
C CYS A 648 -9.80 -0.33 -16.25
N SER A 649 -9.46 0.44 -15.22
CA SER A 649 -9.38 1.90 -15.31
C SER A 649 -8.27 2.36 -16.25
N TYR A 650 -8.48 3.55 -16.81
CA TYR A 650 -7.50 4.21 -17.68
C TYR A 650 -6.10 4.34 -17.05
N PRO A 651 -5.91 4.86 -15.82
CA PRO A 651 -4.58 4.99 -15.21
C PRO A 651 -3.92 3.65 -14.86
N PHE A 652 -4.69 2.57 -14.70
CA PHE A 652 -4.13 1.24 -14.46
C PHE A 652 -3.61 0.60 -15.75
N ARG A 653 -4.24 0.87 -16.89
CA ARG A 653 -3.93 0.24 -18.19
C ARG A 653 -3.04 1.06 -19.12
N ASN A 654 -2.78 2.31 -18.78
CA ASN A 654 -2.01 3.22 -19.62
C ASN A 654 -0.91 3.91 -18.81
N ARG A 655 0.14 4.35 -19.49
CA ARG A 655 1.24 5.12 -18.91
C ARG A 655 1.69 6.22 -19.85
N TYR A 656 2.11 7.34 -19.27
CA TYR A 656 2.78 8.41 -20.00
C TYR A 656 4.28 8.10 -20.17
N TYR A 657 4.75 8.20 -21.41
CA TYR A 657 6.15 8.08 -21.79
C TYR A 657 6.68 9.44 -22.23
N LYS A 658 7.78 9.87 -21.62
CA LYS A 658 8.39 11.16 -21.91
C LYS A 658 9.10 11.08 -23.26
N LYS A 659 9.04 12.17 -24.04
CA LYS A 659 9.91 12.35 -25.19
C LYS A 659 11.37 12.25 -24.75
N SER A 660 12.09 11.26 -25.27
CA SER A 660 13.52 11.17 -25.09
C SER A 660 14.14 12.47 -25.63
N ASP A 661 14.89 13.18 -24.79
CA ASP A 661 15.80 14.18 -25.33
C ASP A 661 16.70 13.45 -26.32
N PRO A 662 16.95 13.98 -27.53
CA PRO A 662 17.86 13.33 -28.46
C PRO A 662 19.14 13.03 -27.70
N SER A 663 19.44 11.74 -27.55
CA SER A 663 20.65 11.30 -26.87
C SER A 663 21.81 12.11 -27.46
N PRO A 664 22.66 12.74 -26.63
CA PRO A 664 23.87 13.32 -27.17
C PRO A 664 24.59 12.21 -27.92
N ASP A 665 24.79 12.44 -29.20
CA ASP A 665 25.54 11.61 -30.12
C ASP A 665 26.68 10.88 -29.38
N PRO A 666 26.76 9.54 -29.42
CA PRO A 666 27.84 8.79 -28.78
C PRO A 666 29.23 9.19 -29.33
N ALA A 667 29.30 9.94 -30.44
CA ALA A 667 30.53 10.54 -30.97
C ALA A 667 30.91 11.92 -30.37
N GLY A 668 30.13 12.49 -29.45
CA GLY A 668 30.27 13.88 -28.98
C GLY A 668 30.67 14.07 -27.51
N GLY A 669 31.95 13.86 -27.18
CA GLY A 669 32.69 14.71 -26.22
C GLY A 669 32.29 14.82 -24.73
N ARG A 670 31.35 14.07 -24.16
CA ARG A 670 31.06 14.11 -22.70
C ARG A 670 31.94 13.20 -21.84
N GLY A 671 32.46 12.10 -22.40
CA GLY A 671 33.39 11.20 -21.68
C GLY A 671 34.68 11.91 -21.22
N SER A 672 35.12 12.92 -21.98
CA SER A 672 36.32 13.70 -21.67
C SER A 672 36.16 14.57 -20.42
N ARG A 673 34.99 15.20 -20.19
CA ARG A 673 34.78 16.11 -19.05
C ARG A 673 34.55 15.37 -17.74
N LEU A 674 33.85 14.23 -17.77
CA LEU A 674 33.63 13.41 -16.57
C LEU A 674 34.92 12.71 -16.14
N MET A 675 35.73 12.20 -17.09
CA MET A 675 37.04 11.62 -16.77
C MET A 675 38.01 12.68 -16.25
N GLN A 676 38.03 13.90 -16.81
CA GLN A 676 38.85 15.00 -16.27
C GLN A 676 38.38 15.45 -14.88
N ALA A 677 37.07 15.41 -14.58
CA ALA A 677 36.55 15.72 -13.26
C ALA A 677 36.89 14.64 -12.22
N LEU A 678 36.74 13.36 -12.58
CA LEU A 678 37.10 12.21 -11.74
C LEU A 678 38.61 12.16 -11.48
N GLN A 679 39.43 12.48 -12.48
CA GLN A 679 40.88 12.53 -12.33
C GLN A 679 41.33 13.66 -11.39
N ARG A 680 40.73 14.86 -11.50
CA ARG A 680 40.96 15.95 -10.53
C ARG A 680 40.49 15.62 -9.12
N PHE A 681 39.42 14.84 -8.97
CA PHE A 681 38.92 14.39 -7.67
C PHE A 681 39.85 13.35 -7.04
N SER A 682 40.35 12.41 -7.85
CA SER A 682 41.37 11.43 -7.46
C SER A 682 42.68 12.08 -7.04
N GLU A 683 43.16 13.08 -7.78
CA GLU A 683 44.38 13.82 -7.45
C GLU A 683 44.24 14.58 -6.12
N LYS A 684 43.10 15.26 -5.91
CA LYS A 684 42.80 15.94 -4.63
C LYS A 684 42.67 14.96 -3.45
N ALA A 685 42.09 13.79 -3.67
CA ALA A 685 41.97 12.76 -2.63
C ALA A 685 43.35 12.18 -2.25
N ALA A 686 44.22 11.95 -3.24
CA ALA A 686 45.60 11.50 -3.00
C ALA A 686 46.43 12.56 -2.26
N GLU A 687 46.26 13.84 -2.60
CA GLU A 687 46.95 14.95 -1.93
C GLU A 687 46.46 15.14 -0.48
N ALA A 688 45.16 14.97 -0.23
CA ALA A 688 44.60 14.98 1.12
C ALA A 688 45.10 13.80 1.98
N GLN A 689 45.18 12.59 1.41
CA GLN A 689 45.74 11.42 2.10
C GLN A 689 47.22 11.60 2.43
N LYS A 690 48.00 12.18 1.49
CA LYS A 690 49.42 12.47 1.73
C LYS A 690 49.59 13.48 2.87
N LYS A 691 48.79 14.55 2.87
CA LYS A 691 48.83 15.58 3.94
C LYS A 691 48.45 14.99 5.30
N ALA A 692 47.42 14.14 5.36
CA ALA A 692 47.03 13.45 6.59
C ALA A 692 48.12 12.49 7.11
N ALA A 693 48.85 11.81 6.21
CA ALA A 693 49.98 10.96 6.57
C ALA A 693 51.18 11.77 7.10
N GLU A 694 51.47 12.93 6.51
CA GLU A 694 52.52 13.85 6.98
C GLU A 694 52.18 14.46 8.36
N GLU A 695 50.93 14.87 8.57
CA GLU A 695 50.45 15.37 9.87
C GLU A 695 50.51 14.29 10.96
N LYS A 696 50.13 13.05 10.63
CA LYS A 696 50.26 11.91 11.55
C LYS A 696 51.72 11.60 11.90
N ALA A 697 52.62 11.61 10.91
CA ALA A 697 54.04 11.39 11.14
C ALA A 697 54.67 12.51 12.00
N ALA A 698 54.23 13.76 11.80
CA ALA A 698 54.66 14.88 12.63
C ALA A 698 54.16 14.76 14.08
N ALA A 699 52.91 14.32 14.29
CA ALA A 699 52.36 14.07 15.61
C ALA A 699 53.07 12.92 16.35
N GLU A 700 53.36 11.82 15.65
CA GLU A 700 54.12 10.69 16.22
C GLU A 700 55.56 11.09 16.59
N LYS A 701 56.19 11.95 15.79
CA LYS A 701 57.52 12.49 16.11
C LYS A 701 57.46 13.40 17.34
N ALA A 702 56.50 14.31 17.42
CA ALA A 702 56.32 15.19 18.56
C ALA A 702 56.08 14.40 19.87
N ALA A 703 55.28 13.34 19.81
CA ALA A 703 55.05 12.45 20.95
C ALA A 703 56.33 11.71 21.40
N ARG A 704 57.18 11.27 20.47
CA ARG A 704 58.47 10.66 20.78
C ARG A 704 59.45 11.64 21.40
N ASP A 705 59.51 12.86 20.87
CA ASP A 705 60.40 13.91 21.37
C ASP A 705 59.96 14.36 22.79
N GLN A 706 58.66 14.41 23.06
CA GLN A 706 58.10 14.68 24.39
C GLN A 706 58.42 13.57 25.40
N ALA A 707 58.24 12.30 25.01
CA ALA A 707 58.59 11.15 25.85
C ALA A 707 60.10 11.07 26.15
N ALA A 708 60.95 11.49 25.20
CA ALA A 708 62.40 11.56 25.41
C ALA A 708 62.79 12.70 26.38
N ALA A 709 62.09 13.84 26.31
CA ALA A 709 62.30 14.97 27.23
C ALA A 709 61.87 14.64 28.67
N GLU A 710 60.76 13.92 28.85
CA GLU A 710 60.31 13.45 30.17
C GLU A 710 61.29 12.45 30.80
N LYS A 711 61.88 11.56 30.00
CA LYS A 711 62.91 10.61 30.46
C LYS A 711 64.24 11.26 30.83
N ALA A 712 64.55 12.44 30.28
CA ALA A 712 65.74 13.21 30.61
C ALA A 712 65.56 14.10 31.87
N ALA A 713 64.33 14.26 32.35
CA ALA A 713 63.99 15.12 33.48
C ALA A 713 63.81 14.36 34.82
N GLU A 714 63.98 13.03 34.85
CA GLU A 714 63.95 12.26 36.10
C GLU A 714 65.25 12.47 36.91
N PRO A 715 65.19 13.06 38.12
CA PRO A 715 66.36 13.25 38.95
C PRO A 715 66.83 11.91 39.54
N ALA A 716 68.10 11.59 39.35
CA ALA A 716 68.76 10.49 40.05
C ALA A 716 68.87 10.79 41.55
N GLY A 717 68.13 10.05 42.38
CA GLY A 717 68.26 10.01 43.83
C GLY A 717 67.11 9.19 44.42
N SER A 718 67.30 8.25 45.34
CA SER A 718 68.41 7.99 46.26
C SER A 718 68.35 6.54 46.77
N GLU A 719 69.44 5.79 46.64
CA GLU A 719 69.72 4.66 47.52
C GLU A 719 70.24 5.19 48.86
N LYS A 720 69.44 5.09 49.92
CA LYS A 720 69.78 4.51 51.24
C LYS A 720 68.69 4.78 52.27
#